data_AF-A0AAV3I5F2-F1
#
_entry.id   AF-A0AAV3I5F2-F1
#
_cell.length_a   1.000
_cell.length_b   1.000
_cell.length_c   1.000
_cell.angle_alpha   90.00
_cell.angle_beta   90.00
_cell.angle_gamma   90.00
#
_symmetry.space_group_name_H-M   'P 1'
#
loop_
_entity.id
_entity.type
_entity.pdbx_description
1 polymer ?
#
loop_
_entity_poly.entity_id
_entity_poly.type
_entity_poly.pdbx_seq_one_letter_code
_entity_poly.pdbx_strand_id
1 'polypeptide(L)'
;MITDDTALSTVEKYDFPPLYRDFRNFRAYLAMLLANNGVRGVSRILLEFTEDHSDNPTYLFERISETENLVKWLWKTNHPDAIQILILGVIGKKKHLEYLSKASQKHPAAAIAAYATLLAIHEDKEWRKALVKLITATPELVCDVIPWVNAKAAGILSECRPQSVAEECEYATVDMLPELLVSPPWMTKEKKKNTPVFDLPVLPVPSVSDVTPEITKKLTRTYLVTHFQQIAQQQATKQTLFTDLPPIKKASWEKHLIPLTPEQQILWHLGFEKWRESGEKIYEKIPAPQSAVDALLRFDFPALNAEFVHYHNNAYKSWNLIALCYLPGQQAISFLNQIVKEDNYSGEGNILAIFGSAAIPAFMACLQRDPRRLCFFPFFLGVSELALPMAQQLQKKMSYEDARNWLTDYPRHAAAGLLPVALGKKGKDRDCARQALRLLVNLNQRETIEEIAQGYNQPDVLAALATLFDSDPLEEYPAKIAPLPGFYQFTLWRRPRLKSNNLPLSDDAMRHLGTMLSFPRDITAYAGLDIIREIFTRESLAEFGWDLYPAWTEAGAPAKENWAFTSLGILGNDDTARKLTPLIRAWPGESQHKRAVSGLDVLADIGSDVALMLLNGIARKIKFKALQEHAREKINIVAENRGLTMAELEDRLAPDLGLDSSGSLILDFGPRKFTVGFDETLKPVVCDANGKVLKDLPKPNQSDEKTQATDAVNLFKQLKKDVRAIASQQIDRLEQAMCQRRRWTAEQFRLFLVEHPLVRHLTRRLLWGVYNDENALITCFRVAEDSTYSDAQDELFTLPAGNIGIPHVLEISPESAAAFRQIYADYELLPPFQQLERGSYHLADNERNTHELTRWQGRLCQAGRIVGLERRGWQRLEESGSVYAMRKTTPHGDLELETEPFSLIYGETGYGDQHPVESVKITSPDDRYGKQSSLTFSMLDDITASELINDIESLFD
;
A
#
# COMPACT_ATOMS: atom_id res chain seq x y z
N MET A 1 -20.26 67.67 -2.21
CA MET A 1 -19.10 67.84 -1.31
C MET A 1 -19.46 67.22 0.02
N ILE A 2 -18.95 66.03 0.28
CA ILE A 2 -18.99 65.35 1.58
C ILE A 2 -17.51 65.11 1.90
N THR A 3 -17.08 65.59 3.06
CA THR A 3 -15.68 65.65 3.47
C THR A 3 -15.13 64.25 3.75
N ASP A 4 -13.90 64.02 3.29
CA ASP A 4 -13.12 62.78 3.21
C ASP A 4 -13.14 61.86 4.46
N ASP A 5 -13.43 62.39 5.65
CA ASP A 5 -13.26 61.69 6.93
C ASP A 5 -14.24 60.52 7.17
N THR A 6 -15.48 60.61 6.67
CA THR A 6 -16.46 59.51 6.85
C THR A 6 -16.15 58.31 5.96
N ALA A 7 -15.63 58.56 4.75
CA ALA A 7 -15.17 57.51 3.84
C ALA A 7 -13.86 56.89 4.35
N LEU A 8 -12.93 57.71 4.86
CA LEU A 8 -11.67 57.24 5.46
C LEU A 8 -11.89 56.38 6.71
N SER A 9 -12.78 56.77 7.62
CA SER A 9 -13.09 55.96 8.82
C SER A 9 -13.77 54.63 8.50
N THR A 10 -14.53 54.54 7.40
CA THR A 10 -15.12 53.28 6.92
C THR A 10 -14.05 52.37 6.29
N VAL A 11 -13.05 52.97 5.63
CA VAL A 11 -11.90 52.26 5.04
C VAL A 11 -10.95 51.71 6.10
N GLU A 12 -10.82 52.34 7.28
CA GLU A 12 -10.05 51.79 8.41
C GLU A 12 -10.75 50.60 9.09
N LYS A 13 -12.08 50.52 8.98
CA LYS A 13 -12.88 49.44 9.60
C LYS A 13 -12.85 48.13 8.82
N TYR A 14 -12.48 48.18 7.54
CA TYR A 14 -12.39 47.05 6.63
C TYR A 14 -11.04 47.14 5.91
N ASP A 15 -10.04 46.37 6.35
CA ASP A 15 -8.65 46.38 5.86
C ASP A 15 -8.51 46.19 4.32
N PHE A 16 -8.64 47.27 3.56
CA PHE A 16 -8.36 47.30 2.12
C PHE A 16 -6.89 47.73 1.87
N PRO A 17 -6.09 46.96 1.13
CA PRO A 17 -4.67 47.26 0.89
C PRO A 17 -4.48 48.36 -0.17
N PRO A 18 -3.32 49.05 -0.18
CA PRO A 18 -3.02 50.09 -1.16
C PRO A 18 -2.69 49.50 -2.53
N LEU A 19 -3.34 50.02 -3.59
CA LEU A 19 -2.90 49.84 -4.98
C LEU A 19 -2.20 51.11 -5.46
N TYR A 20 -1.29 50.95 -6.42
CA TYR A 20 -0.48 52.03 -7.01
C TYR A 20 -1.34 53.14 -7.65
N ARG A 21 -0.70 54.30 -7.80
CA ARG A 21 -1.22 55.69 -7.82
C ARG A 21 -2.46 56.06 -8.66
N ASP A 22 -2.94 55.26 -9.60
CA ASP A 22 -3.96 55.72 -10.57
C ASP A 22 -5.43 55.43 -10.20
N PHE A 23 -5.71 54.73 -9.09
CA PHE A 23 -7.09 54.33 -8.71
C PHE A 23 -7.59 54.90 -7.38
N ARG A 24 -6.98 55.97 -6.84
CA ARG A 24 -7.45 56.63 -5.60
C ARG A 24 -8.93 57.06 -5.66
N ASN A 25 -9.37 57.55 -6.82
CA ASN A 25 -10.75 58.03 -7.01
C ASN A 25 -11.77 56.89 -7.00
N PHE A 26 -11.39 55.70 -7.46
CA PHE A 26 -12.27 54.52 -7.48
C PHE A 26 -12.46 53.94 -6.08
N ARG A 27 -11.41 53.95 -5.22
CA ARG A 27 -11.51 53.56 -3.80
C ARG A 27 -12.45 54.48 -3.02
N ALA A 28 -12.31 55.79 -3.20
CA ALA A 28 -13.18 56.78 -2.56
C ALA A 28 -14.63 56.65 -3.03
N TYR A 29 -14.85 56.40 -4.32
CA TYR A 29 -16.18 56.20 -4.91
C TYR A 29 -16.87 54.91 -4.45
N LEU A 30 -16.16 53.77 -4.44
CA LEU A 30 -16.67 52.49 -3.88
C LEU A 30 -16.92 52.59 -2.37
N ALA A 31 -16.00 53.18 -1.61
CA ALA A 31 -16.18 53.39 -0.17
C ALA A 31 -17.35 54.33 0.13
N MET A 32 -17.55 55.40 -0.66
CA MET A 32 -18.69 56.31 -0.55
C MET A 32 -20.02 55.61 -0.87
N LEU A 33 -20.08 54.82 -1.94
CA LEU A 33 -21.30 54.09 -2.33
C LEU A 33 -21.68 53.03 -1.30
N LEU A 34 -20.69 52.32 -0.74
CA LEU A 34 -20.88 51.30 0.30
C LEU A 34 -21.23 51.93 1.66
N ALA A 35 -20.60 53.04 2.05
CA ALA A 35 -20.88 53.75 3.30
C ALA A 35 -22.28 54.38 3.31
N ASN A 36 -22.75 54.88 2.16
CA ASN A 36 -24.05 55.56 2.08
C ASN A 36 -25.25 54.60 1.89
N ASN A 37 -25.06 53.39 1.36
CA ASN A 37 -26.18 52.52 0.93
C ASN A 37 -26.13 51.05 1.36
N GLY A 38 -25.07 50.59 2.04
CA GLY A 38 -24.94 49.18 2.45
C GLY A 38 -25.05 48.19 1.26
N VAL A 39 -25.75 47.06 1.45
CA VAL A 39 -25.93 46.00 0.42
C VAL A 39 -26.60 46.53 -0.86
N ARG A 40 -27.42 47.59 -0.78
CA ARG A 40 -28.04 48.26 -1.96
C ARG A 40 -27.04 49.02 -2.83
N GLY A 41 -25.83 49.29 -2.33
CA GLY A 41 -24.76 49.91 -3.12
C GLY A 41 -24.22 49.01 -4.23
N VAL A 42 -24.30 47.69 -4.08
CA VAL A 42 -23.79 46.71 -5.05
C VAL A 42 -24.66 46.66 -6.32
N SER A 43 -25.98 46.70 -6.17
CA SER A 43 -26.91 46.72 -7.31
C SER A 43 -26.86 48.03 -8.10
N ARG A 44 -26.54 49.15 -7.44
CA ARG A 44 -26.42 50.48 -8.07
C ARG A 44 -25.14 50.64 -8.89
N ILE A 45 -24.06 49.98 -8.46
CA ILE A 45 -22.83 49.83 -9.24
C ILE A 45 -23.16 49.09 -10.55
N LEU A 46 -23.90 47.98 -10.50
CA LEU A 46 -24.26 47.24 -11.73
C LEU A 46 -25.14 48.04 -12.69
N LEU A 47 -26.04 48.90 -12.17
CA LEU A 47 -26.97 49.72 -12.98
C LEU A 47 -26.32 50.93 -13.66
N GLU A 48 -25.52 51.74 -12.94
CA GLU A 48 -24.81 52.89 -13.55
C GLU A 48 -23.78 52.42 -14.60
N PHE A 49 -23.15 51.25 -14.40
CA PHE A 49 -22.17 50.69 -15.33
C PHE A 49 -22.77 50.16 -16.65
N THR A 50 -24.00 49.64 -16.62
CA THR A 50 -24.70 49.22 -17.85
C THR A 50 -25.08 50.40 -18.75
N GLU A 51 -25.21 51.61 -18.21
CA GLU A 51 -25.54 52.81 -18.99
C GLU A 51 -24.29 53.47 -19.61
N ASP A 52 -23.15 53.50 -18.91
CA ASP A 52 -21.94 54.20 -19.38
C ASP A 52 -21.01 53.34 -20.27
N HIS A 53 -21.10 52.00 -20.21
CA HIS A 53 -20.18 51.08 -20.90
C HIS A 53 -20.90 49.86 -21.54
N SER A 54 -21.94 50.11 -22.32
CA SER A 54 -22.74 49.07 -23.01
C SER A 54 -21.94 48.13 -23.92
N ASP A 55 -20.78 48.58 -24.40
CA ASP A 55 -20.10 47.95 -25.55
C ASP A 55 -19.05 46.90 -25.14
N ASN A 56 -18.62 46.88 -23.86
CA ASN A 56 -17.70 45.87 -23.35
C ASN A 56 -17.85 45.68 -21.83
N PRO A 57 -18.92 45.01 -21.38
CA PRO A 57 -19.19 44.83 -19.95
C PRO A 57 -18.07 44.07 -19.23
N THR A 58 -17.29 43.24 -19.93
CA THR A 58 -16.22 42.38 -19.38
C THR A 58 -14.92 43.08 -18.99
N TYR A 59 -14.63 44.29 -19.53
CA TYR A 59 -13.33 44.96 -19.38
C TYR A 59 -12.94 45.28 -17.93
N LEU A 60 -13.92 45.67 -17.09
CA LEU A 60 -13.66 45.95 -15.67
C LEU A 60 -13.75 44.70 -14.79
N PHE A 61 -14.52 43.66 -15.16
CA PHE A 61 -14.56 42.39 -14.42
C PHE A 61 -13.24 41.63 -14.49
N GLU A 62 -12.53 41.71 -15.62
CA GLU A 62 -11.16 41.23 -15.74
C GLU A 62 -10.22 41.90 -14.72
N ARG A 63 -10.42 43.19 -14.40
CA ARG A 63 -9.59 43.92 -13.42
C ARG A 63 -10.05 43.80 -11.97
N ILE A 64 -11.35 43.62 -11.71
CA ILE A 64 -11.89 43.25 -10.38
C ILE A 64 -11.22 41.97 -9.87
N SER A 65 -10.84 41.08 -10.79
CA SER A 65 -10.13 39.83 -10.52
C SER A 65 -8.67 40.00 -10.02
N GLU A 66 -8.13 41.22 -9.92
CA GLU A 66 -6.77 41.49 -9.41
C GLU A 66 -6.73 41.71 -7.89
N THR A 67 -7.87 41.92 -7.22
CA THR A 67 -7.92 42.19 -5.77
C THR A 67 -8.44 41.00 -4.96
N GLU A 68 -7.51 40.18 -4.44
CA GLU A 68 -7.80 38.98 -3.63
C GLU A 68 -8.68 39.29 -2.39
N ASN A 69 -8.62 40.52 -1.87
CA ASN A 69 -9.41 40.95 -0.71
C ASN A 69 -10.88 41.25 -1.04
N LEU A 70 -11.18 41.73 -2.26
CA LEU A 70 -12.56 41.94 -2.69
C LEU A 70 -13.28 40.59 -2.88
N VAL A 71 -12.59 39.61 -3.48
CA VAL A 71 -13.08 38.23 -3.64
C VAL A 71 -13.34 37.57 -2.29
N LYS A 72 -12.44 37.76 -1.31
CA LYS A 72 -12.61 37.29 0.08
C LYS A 72 -13.83 37.88 0.81
N TRP A 73 -14.24 39.09 0.44
CA TRP A 73 -15.44 39.72 0.99
C TRP A 73 -16.69 39.20 0.27
N LEU A 74 -16.69 39.21 -1.07
CA LEU A 74 -17.83 38.82 -1.89
C LEU A 74 -18.35 37.42 -1.56
N TRP A 75 -17.48 36.42 -1.33
CA TRP A 75 -17.95 35.06 -1.02
C TRP A 75 -18.63 34.93 0.34
N LYS A 76 -18.40 35.87 1.26
CA LYS A 76 -19.05 35.88 2.58
C LYS A 76 -20.43 36.57 2.54
N THR A 77 -20.77 37.23 1.44
CA THR A 77 -21.98 38.04 1.29
C THR A 77 -23.11 37.19 0.70
N ASN A 78 -24.24 37.12 1.42
CA ASN A 78 -25.44 36.41 0.99
C ASN A 78 -26.31 37.27 0.07
N HIS A 79 -25.83 37.56 -1.15
CA HIS A 79 -26.59 38.35 -2.13
C HIS A 79 -26.32 37.88 -3.57
N PRO A 80 -27.35 37.77 -4.44
CA PRO A 80 -27.18 37.32 -5.83
C PRO A 80 -26.13 38.13 -6.60
N ASP A 81 -26.17 39.45 -6.51
CA ASP A 81 -25.23 40.34 -7.22
C ASP A 81 -23.76 40.12 -6.80
N ALA A 82 -23.50 39.83 -5.52
CA ALA A 82 -22.14 39.52 -5.06
C ALA A 82 -21.63 38.21 -5.68
N ILE A 83 -22.51 37.22 -5.85
CA ILE A 83 -22.19 35.95 -6.49
C ILE A 83 -22.06 36.11 -8.02
N GLN A 84 -22.86 36.97 -8.66
CA GLN A 84 -22.70 37.29 -10.09
C GLN A 84 -21.30 37.87 -10.38
N ILE A 85 -20.83 38.80 -9.55
CA ILE A 85 -19.48 39.37 -9.67
C ILE A 85 -18.41 38.27 -9.50
N LEU A 86 -18.61 37.31 -8.59
CA LEU A 86 -17.71 36.18 -8.43
C LEU A 86 -17.70 35.26 -9.66
N ILE A 87 -18.86 34.94 -10.23
CA ILE A 87 -19.00 34.09 -11.43
C ILE A 87 -18.24 34.72 -12.60
N LEU A 88 -18.44 36.02 -12.84
CA LEU A 88 -17.77 36.76 -13.92
C LEU A 88 -16.26 36.89 -13.68
N GLY A 89 -15.80 36.88 -12.43
CA GLY A 89 -14.38 37.01 -12.05
C GLY A 89 -13.55 35.71 -12.07
N VAL A 90 -14.11 34.56 -12.49
CA VAL A 90 -13.44 33.24 -12.48
C VAL A 90 -12.40 33.06 -13.60
N ILE A 91 -12.43 33.87 -14.66
CA ILE A 91 -11.66 33.68 -15.91
C ILE A 91 -10.21 33.20 -15.65
N GLY A 92 -9.98 31.88 -15.81
CA GLY A 92 -8.67 31.22 -15.70
C GLY A 92 -8.03 31.12 -14.29
N LYS A 93 -8.68 31.58 -13.22
CA LYS A 93 -8.07 31.69 -11.87
C LYS A 93 -8.60 30.64 -10.88
N LYS A 94 -7.80 29.59 -10.62
CA LYS A 94 -8.15 28.47 -9.70
C LYS A 94 -8.62 28.91 -8.29
N LYS A 95 -8.02 29.94 -7.70
CA LYS A 95 -8.41 30.45 -6.37
C LYS A 95 -9.81 31.08 -6.34
N HIS A 96 -10.23 31.73 -7.43
CA HIS A 96 -11.54 32.39 -7.49
C HIS A 96 -12.65 31.36 -7.64
N LEU A 97 -12.39 30.28 -8.37
CA LEU A 97 -13.28 29.12 -8.44
C LEU A 97 -13.52 28.49 -7.06
N GLU A 98 -12.48 28.42 -6.21
CA GLU A 98 -12.60 27.92 -4.84
C GLU A 98 -13.53 28.81 -3.98
N TYR A 99 -13.37 30.14 -4.07
CA TYR A 99 -14.23 31.08 -3.35
C TYR A 99 -15.67 31.09 -3.88
N LEU A 100 -15.86 30.97 -5.19
CA LEU A 100 -17.18 30.81 -5.80
C LEU A 100 -17.85 29.52 -5.30
N SER A 101 -17.13 28.39 -5.30
CA SER A 101 -17.65 27.12 -4.76
C SER A 101 -18.06 27.25 -3.29
N LYS A 102 -17.24 27.93 -2.47
CA LYS A 102 -17.57 28.22 -1.06
C LYS A 102 -18.79 29.12 -0.92
N ALA A 103 -18.92 30.16 -1.76
CA ALA A 103 -20.09 31.04 -1.79
C ALA A 103 -21.37 30.28 -2.15
N SER A 104 -21.33 29.47 -3.22
CA SER A 104 -22.49 28.70 -3.69
C SER A 104 -22.94 27.63 -2.70
N GLN A 105 -22.02 26.98 -1.98
CA GLN A 105 -22.36 26.04 -0.91
C GLN A 105 -22.98 26.74 0.32
N LYS A 106 -22.45 27.92 0.68
CA LYS A 106 -22.90 28.66 1.86
C LYS A 106 -24.22 29.40 1.62
N HIS A 107 -24.45 29.86 0.38
CA HIS A 107 -25.58 30.69 -0.02
C HIS A 107 -26.24 30.18 -1.31
N PRO A 108 -26.84 28.97 -1.30
CA PRO A 108 -27.35 28.29 -2.49
C PRO A 108 -28.50 29.05 -3.18
N ALA A 109 -29.44 29.63 -2.43
CA ALA A 109 -30.54 30.42 -3.01
C ALA A 109 -30.04 31.65 -3.79
N ALA A 110 -29.06 32.36 -3.23
CA ALA A 110 -28.44 33.50 -3.89
C ALA A 110 -27.63 33.08 -5.14
N ALA A 111 -27.00 31.90 -5.11
CA ALA A 111 -26.27 31.36 -6.25
C ALA A 111 -27.20 30.93 -7.39
N ILE A 112 -28.32 30.26 -7.07
CA ILE A 112 -29.37 29.91 -8.05
C ILE A 112 -29.89 31.18 -8.73
N ALA A 113 -30.19 32.23 -7.96
CA ALA A 113 -30.63 33.52 -8.48
C ALA A 113 -29.57 34.19 -9.38
N ALA A 114 -28.29 34.12 -8.98
CA ALA A 114 -27.18 34.70 -9.72
C ALA A 114 -26.98 34.03 -11.07
N TYR A 115 -26.91 32.69 -11.11
CA TYR A 115 -26.73 31.94 -12.36
C TYR A 115 -27.93 32.08 -13.30
N ALA A 116 -29.16 32.04 -12.77
CA ALA A 116 -30.37 32.23 -13.59
C ALA A 116 -30.44 33.64 -14.20
N THR A 117 -30.06 34.66 -13.43
CA THR A 117 -30.01 36.06 -13.91
C THR A 117 -28.94 36.24 -15.00
N LEU A 118 -27.75 35.67 -14.81
CA LEU A 118 -26.68 35.74 -15.81
C LEU A 118 -27.04 34.99 -17.09
N LEU A 119 -27.64 33.80 -16.99
CA LEU A 119 -28.11 33.03 -18.16
C LEU A 119 -29.24 33.74 -18.93
N ALA A 120 -30.05 34.55 -18.24
CA ALA A 120 -31.05 35.39 -18.90
C ALA A 120 -30.42 36.51 -19.75
N ILE A 121 -29.18 36.92 -19.43
CA ILE A 121 -28.43 37.95 -20.15
C ILE A 121 -27.56 37.32 -21.24
N HIS A 122 -26.79 36.28 -20.92
CA HIS A 122 -25.90 35.59 -21.83
C HIS A 122 -25.91 34.08 -21.59
N GLU A 123 -26.17 33.32 -22.65
CA GLU A 123 -26.27 31.86 -22.60
C GLU A 123 -24.87 31.23 -22.58
N ASP A 124 -24.49 30.63 -21.45
CA ASP A 124 -23.20 29.95 -21.24
C ASP A 124 -23.42 28.49 -20.80
N LYS A 125 -22.77 27.55 -21.48
CA LYS A 125 -22.95 26.10 -21.24
C LYS A 125 -22.45 25.65 -19.87
N GLU A 126 -21.38 26.24 -19.36
CA GLU A 126 -20.80 25.88 -18.06
C GLU A 126 -21.63 26.48 -16.91
N TRP A 127 -22.14 27.70 -17.09
CA TRP A 127 -23.09 28.31 -16.14
C TRP A 127 -24.40 27.53 -16.09
N ARG A 128 -24.92 27.05 -17.22
CA ARG A 128 -26.13 26.21 -17.24
C ARG A 128 -25.91 24.88 -16.53
N LYS A 129 -24.75 24.23 -16.73
CA LYS A 129 -24.40 23.02 -15.96
C LYS A 129 -24.31 23.29 -14.46
N ALA A 130 -23.69 24.41 -14.05
CA ALA A 130 -23.59 24.80 -12.65
C ALA A 130 -24.98 25.07 -12.03
N LEU A 131 -25.87 25.76 -12.75
CA LEU A 131 -27.24 26.01 -12.33
C LEU A 131 -28.02 24.69 -12.17
N VAL A 132 -27.94 23.78 -13.14
CA VAL A 132 -28.60 22.46 -13.06
C VAL A 132 -28.08 21.66 -11.86
N LYS A 133 -26.76 21.67 -11.60
CA LYS A 133 -26.18 21.03 -10.40
C LYS A 133 -26.72 21.63 -9.11
N LEU A 134 -26.83 22.96 -9.02
CA LEU A 134 -27.37 23.65 -7.83
C LEU A 134 -28.86 23.35 -7.62
N ILE A 135 -29.66 23.38 -8.69
CA ILE A 135 -31.09 23.03 -8.65
C ILE A 135 -31.28 21.56 -8.26
N THR A 136 -30.42 20.66 -8.73
CA THR A 136 -30.48 19.24 -8.38
C THR A 136 -30.11 19.00 -6.92
N ALA A 137 -29.15 19.76 -6.38
CA ALA A 137 -28.71 19.64 -4.99
C ALA A 137 -29.71 20.21 -3.98
N THR A 138 -30.43 21.27 -4.33
CA THR A 138 -31.42 21.96 -3.48
C THR A 138 -32.68 22.34 -4.27
N PRO A 139 -33.51 21.37 -4.71
CA PRO A 139 -34.65 21.63 -5.58
C PRO A 139 -35.74 22.48 -4.92
N GLU A 140 -35.89 22.39 -3.60
CA GLU A 140 -36.85 23.16 -2.81
C GLU A 140 -36.62 24.69 -2.89
N LEU A 141 -35.35 25.12 -3.00
CA LEU A 141 -35.00 26.55 -3.02
C LEU A 141 -35.40 27.26 -4.32
N VAL A 142 -35.71 26.52 -5.39
CA VAL A 142 -36.10 27.13 -6.67
C VAL A 142 -37.42 27.89 -6.54
N CYS A 143 -38.38 27.34 -5.79
CA CYS A 143 -39.66 28.01 -5.54
C CYS A 143 -39.49 29.31 -4.76
N ASP A 144 -38.54 29.34 -3.82
CA ASP A 144 -38.23 30.51 -2.99
C ASP A 144 -37.45 31.60 -3.76
N VAL A 145 -36.71 31.21 -4.81
CA VAL A 145 -35.87 32.10 -5.62
C VAL A 145 -36.61 32.68 -6.82
N ILE A 146 -37.66 32.03 -7.33
CA ILE A 146 -38.48 32.57 -8.44
C ILE A 146 -38.93 34.03 -8.22
N PRO A 147 -39.38 34.45 -7.01
CA PRO A 147 -39.73 35.84 -6.74
C PRO A 147 -38.55 36.83 -6.76
N TRP A 148 -37.31 36.35 -6.72
CA TRP A 148 -36.10 37.18 -6.63
C TRP A 148 -35.53 37.57 -8.00
N VAL A 149 -35.99 36.93 -9.08
CA VAL A 149 -35.43 37.07 -10.42
C VAL A 149 -36.49 37.54 -11.43
N ASN A 150 -36.05 38.09 -12.56
CA ASN A 150 -36.96 38.56 -13.61
C ASN A 150 -37.64 37.39 -14.36
N ALA A 151 -38.67 37.70 -15.16
CA ALA A 151 -39.48 36.68 -15.86
C ALA A 151 -38.65 35.75 -16.77
N LYS A 152 -37.59 36.27 -17.39
CA LYS A 152 -36.71 35.49 -18.27
C LYS A 152 -35.84 34.50 -17.48
N ALA A 153 -35.27 34.94 -16.37
CA ALA A 153 -34.53 34.07 -15.44
C ALA A 153 -35.45 33.03 -14.76
N ALA A 154 -36.68 33.41 -14.42
CA ALA A 154 -37.69 32.47 -13.91
C ALA A 154 -38.09 31.39 -14.94
N GLY A 155 -38.14 31.75 -16.23
CA GLY A 155 -38.30 30.79 -17.32
C GLY A 155 -37.17 29.76 -17.38
N ILE A 156 -35.91 30.21 -17.28
CA ILE A 156 -34.73 29.34 -17.26
C ILE A 156 -34.73 28.41 -16.03
N LEU A 157 -35.11 28.90 -14.86
CA LEU A 157 -35.28 28.07 -13.65
C LEU A 157 -36.33 26.97 -13.85
N SER A 158 -37.41 27.28 -14.59
CA SER A 158 -38.48 26.33 -14.89
C SER A 158 -38.05 25.28 -15.93
N GLU A 159 -37.25 25.67 -16.93
CA GLU A 159 -36.66 24.77 -17.93
C GLU A 159 -35.57 23.87 -17.35
N CYS A 160 -34.78 24.38 -16.40
CA CYS A 160 -33.71 23.63 -15.74
C CYS A 160 -34.23 22.71 -14.62
N ARG A 161 -35.54 22.70 -14.37
CA ARG A 161 -36.16 21.70 -13.49
C ARG A 161 -36.00 20.33 -14.15
N PRO A 162 -35.55 19.29 -13.43
CA PRO A 162 -35.61 17.95 -13.96
C PRO A 162 -37.08 17.66 -14.30
N GLN A 163 -37.39 17.44 -15.59
CA GLN A 163 -38.60 16.71 -15.95
C GLN A 163 -38.49 15.38 -15.20
N SER A 164 -39.46 15.07 -14.36
CA SER A 164 -39.58 13.74 -13.79
C SER A 164 -39.79 12.77 -14.94
N VAL A 165 -38.71 12.23 -15.48
CA VAL A 165 -38.73 10.93 -16.15
C VAL A 165 -38.86 9.92 -15.01
N ALA A 166 -40.04 9.90 -14.41
CA ALA A 166 -40.55 8.69 -13.80
C ALA A 166 -40.95 7.80 -14.96
N GLU A 167 -39.98 7.17 -15.61
CA GLU A 167 -40.20 5.77 -15.92
C GLU A 167 -40.42 5.13 -14.55
N GLU A 168 -41.60 4.54 -14.33
CA GLU A 168 -41.88 3.71 -13.15
C GLU A 168 -40.86 2.56 -13.15
N CYS A 169 -39.66 2.81 -12.62
CA CYS A 169 -38.73 1.74 -12.28
C CYS A 169 -39.37 1.00 -11.11
N GLU A 170 -39.87 -0.20 -11.39
CA GLU A 170 -40.19 -1.16 -10.34
C GLU A 170 -38.90 -1.43 -9.53
N TYR A 171 -38.88 -0.97 -8.28
CA TYR A 171 -37.81 -1.28 -7.33
C TYR A 171 -38.07 -2.63 -6.67
N ALA A 172 -37.02 -3.28 -6.18
CA ALA A 172 -37.19 -4.44 -5.31
C ALA A 172 -38.04 -4.06 -4.09
N THR A 173 -39.15 -4.78 -3.91
CA THR A 173 -40.03 -4.60 -2.76
C THR A 173 -39.41 -5.21 -1.50
N VAL A 174 -39.95 -4.85 -0.34
CA VAL A 174 -39.41 -5.23 0.98
C VAL A 174 -39.30 -6.75 1.15
N ASP A 175 -40.23 -7.51 0.58
CA ASP A 175 -40.27 -8.97 0.60
C ASP A 175 -39.18 -9.64 -0.27
N MET A 176 -38.58 -8.90 -1.21
CA MET A 176 -37.55 -9.41 -2.13
C MET A 176 -36.11 -9.10 -1.66
N LEU A 177 -35.97 -8.28 -0.61
CA LEU A 177 -34.68 -7.84 -0.08
C LEU A 177 -34.27 -8.69 1.14
N PRO A 178 -32.97 -8.90 1.36
CA PRO A 178 -32.49 -9.55 2.59
C PRO A 178 -32.90 -8.72 3.81
N GLU A 179 -33.20 -9.40 4.91
CA GLU A 179 -33.61 -8.77 6.17
C GLU A 179 -32.59 -7.71 6.63
N LEU A 180 -31.30 -7.94 6.37
CA LEU A 180 -30.21 -6.98 6.59
C LEU A 180 -30.42 -5.60 5.94
N LEU A 181 -31.07 -5.51 4.77
CA LEU A 181 -31.37 -4.25 4.08
C LEU A 181 -32.75 -3.70 4.41
N VAL A 182 -33.65 -4.52 4.95
CA VAL A 182 -35.02 -4.14 5.33
C VAL A 182 -35.05 -3.61 6.77
N SER A 183 -34.46 -4.37 7.69
CA SER A 183 -34.39 -4.09 9.11
C SER A 183 -32.98 -4.43 9.61
N PRO A 184 -32.00 -3.57 9.34
CA PRO A 184 -30.62 -3.83 9.74
C PRO A 184 -30.48 -3.97 11.26
N PRO A 185 -29.53 -4.80 11.76
CA PRO A 185 -29.35 -5.07 13.19
C PRO A 185 -29.17 -3.82 14.07
N TRP A 186 -28.59 -2.73 13.53
CA TRP A 186 -28.40 -1.48 14.26
C TRP A 186 -29.64 -0.58 14.35
N MET A 187 -30.71 -0.90 13.62
CA MET A 187 -32.00 -0.19 13.67
C MET A 187 -32.97 -0.85 14.66
N THR A 188 -32.84 -2.17 14.88
CA THR A 188 -33.59 -2.93 15.87
C THR A 188 -33.11 -2.58 17.29
N LYS A 189 -34.00 -1.97 18.09
CA LYS A 189 -33.79 -1.72 19.53
C LYS A 189 -33.90 -3.02 20.33
N GLU A 190 -33.11 -4.02 20.03
CA GLU A 190 -32.97 -5.16 20.93
C GLU A 190 -32.18 -4.72 22.17
N LYS A 191 -32.68 -5.06 23.35
CA LYS A 191 -31.94 -4.94 24.60
C LYS A 191 -30.74 -5.88 24.50
N LYS A 192 -29.58 -5.39 24.02
CA LYS A 192 -28.30 -6.11 24.07
C LYS A 192 -28.21 -6.79 25.44
N LYS A 193 -28.29 -8.12 25.47
CA LYS A 193 -28.24 -8.92 26.71
C LYS A 193 -27.08 -8.39 27.52
N ASN A 194 -27.35 -7.94 28.74
CA ASN A 194 -26.31 -7.39 29.62
C ASN A 194 -25.30 -8.51 29.85
N THR A 195 -24.16 -8.47 29.14
CA THR A 195 -23.07 -9.40 29.41
C THR A 195 -22.61 -9.14 30.84
N PRO A 196 -22.55 -10.17 31.70
CA PRO A 196 -22.06 -10.01 33.07
C PRO A 196 -20.69 -9.32 33.04
N VAL A 197 -20.49 -8.39 33.97
CA VAL A 197 -19.22 -7.67 34.13
C VAL A 197 -18.44 -8.42 35.20
N PHE A 198 -17.26 -8.89 34.85
CA PHE A 198 -16.37 -9.62 35.74
C PHE A 198 -15.26 -8.70 36.23
N ASP A 199 -14.78 -8.96 37.44
CA ASP A 199 -13.57 -8.34 38.00
C ASP A 199 -12.52 -9.44 38.13
N LEU A 200 -11.72 -9.63 37.08
CA LEU A 200 -10.76 -10.73 36.96
C LEU A 200 -9.33 -10.19 37.12
N PRO A 201 -8.44 -10.87 37.87
CA PRO A 201 -7.02 -10.54 37.86
C PRO A 201 -6.36 -10.99 36.55
N VAL A 202 -5.24 -10.38 36.15
CA VAL A 202 -4.41 -10.94 35.07
C VAL A 202 -3.78 -12.24 35.57
N LEU A 203 -4.03 -13.36 34.87
CA LEU A 203 -3.43 -14.64 35.24
C LEU A 203 -1.93 -14.68 34.93
N PRO A 204 -1.11 -15.30 35.79
CA PRO A 204 0.34 -15.34 35.60
C PRO A 204 0.72 -16.23 34.43
N VAL A 205 1.24 -15.62 33.36
CA VAL A 205 1.90 -16.32 32.25
C VAL A 205 3.39 -15.98 32.31
N PRO A 206 4.31 -16.97 32.32
CA PRO A 206 5.74 -16.71 32.33
C PRO A 206 6.16 -15.80 31.18
N SER A 207 6.83 -14.69 31.50
CA SER A 207 7.29 -13.75 30.49
C SER A 207 8.40 -14.36 29.63
N VAL A 208 8.34 -14.11 28.32
CA VAL A 208 9.34 -14.58 27.35
C VAL A 208 9.95 -13.42 26.60
N SER A 209 11.18 -13.60 26.13
CA SER A 209 11.88 -12.61 25.32
C SER A 209 12.63 -13.32 24.20
N ASP A 210 12.36 -12.90 22.96
CA ASP A 210 13.07 -13.35 21.77
C ASP A 210 14.18 -12.38 21.36
N VAL A 211 14.55 -11.47 22.27
CA VAL A 211 15.60 -10.47 22.03
C VAL A 211 16.97 -11.13 22.04
N THR A 212 17.56 -11.27 20.86
CA THR A 212 18.93 -11.80 20.69
C THR A 212 19.98 -10.70 20.65
N PRO A 213 21.27 -11.02 20.89
CA PRO A 213 22.38 -10.10 20.69
C PRO A 213 22.40 -9.45 19.29
N GLU A 214 22.03 -10.20 18.25
CA GLU A 214 21.98 -9.72 16.87
C GLU A 214 20.87 -8.69 16.68
N ILE A 215 19.67 -8.95 17.24
CA ILE A 215 18.55 -8.00 17.24
C ILE A 215 18.97 -6.73 18.00
N THR A 216 19.50 -6.89 19.20
CA THR A 216 19.96 -5.76 20.02
C THR A 216 21.05 -4.96 19.34
N LYS A 217 22.03 -5.61 18.68
CA LYS A 217 23.09 -4.94 17.93
C LYS A 217 22.52 -4.06 16.81
N LYS A 218 21.50 -4.54 16.09
CA LYS A 218 20.81 -3.74 15.06
C LYS A 218 20.07 -2.55 15.66
N LEU A 219 19.38 -2.75 16.78
CA LEU A 219 18.55 -1.72 17.41
C LEU A 219 19.37 -0.65 18.16
N THR A 220 20.40 -1.05 18.91
CA THR A 220 21.16 -0.15 19.80
C THR A 220 22.50 0.30 19.22
N ARG A 221 22.95 -0.31 18.11
CA ARG A 221 24.31 -0.15 17.53
C ARG A 221 25.43 -0.53 18.51
N THR A 222 25.13 -1.36 19.51
CA THR A 222 26.12 -1.84 20.50
C THR A 222 26.75 -3.14 20.01
N TYR A 223 27.95 -3.04 19.44
CA TYR A 223 28.66 -4.19 18.84
C TYR A 223 29.24 -5.19 19.86
N LEU A 224 29.33 -4.80 21.14
CA LEU A 224 29.91 -5.61 22.22
C LEU A 224 28.85 -6.40 23.02
N VAL A 225 27.59 -6.38 22.63
CA VAL A 225 26.50 -6.96 23.44
C VAL A 225 26.68 -8.47 23.65
N THR A 226 27.16 -9.20 22.64
CA THR A 226 27.47 -10.63 22.71
C THR A 226 28.56 -10.91 23.75
N HIS A 227 29.56 -10.05 23.85
CA HIS A 227 30.62 -10.20 24.84
C HIS A 227 30.08 -10.01 26.27
N PHE A 228 29.26 -8.99 26.50
CA PHE A 228 28.64 -8.76 27.82
C PHE A 228 27.66 -9.87 28.21
N GLN A 229 26.93 -10.44 27.25
CA GLN A 229 26.07 -11.60 27.50
C GLN A 229 26.88 -12.82 27.95
N GLN A 230 27.99 -13.12 27.26
CA GLN A 230 28.88 -14.24 27.65
C GLN A 230 29.43 -14.05 29.07
N ILE A 231 29.80 -12.82 29.43
CA ILE A 231 30.24 -12.50 30.80
C ILE A 231 29.10 -12.75 31.80
N ALA A 232 27.90 -12.24 31.54
CA ALA A 232 26.75 -12.44 32.42
C ALA A 232 26.41 -13.93 32.62
N GLN A 233 26.48 -14.73 31.55
CA GLN A 233 26.27 -16.18 31.61
C GLN A 233 27.33 -16.89 32.46
N GLN A 234 28.60 -16.49 32.32
CA GLN A 234 29.67 -17.02 33.18
C GLN A 234 29.44 -16.63 34.65
N GLN A 235 29.09 -15.38 34.93
CA GLN A 235 28.84 -14.89 36.28
C GLN A 235 27.58 -15.48 36.92
N ALA A 236 26.58 -15.89 36.14
CA ALA A 236 25.41 -16.59 36.65
C ALA A 236 25.74 -17.94 37.31
N THR A 237 26.85 -18.58 36.92
CA THR A 237 27.30 -19.88 37.46
C THR A 237 28.27 -19.77 38.63
N LYS A 238 28.83 -18.58 38.89
CA LYS A 238 29.87 -18.34 39.90
C LYS A 238 29.30 -17.55 41.08
N GLN A 239 29.72 -17.89 42.31
CA GLN A 239 29.25 -17.18 43.52
C GLN A 239 30.09 -15.95 43.91
N THR A 240 31.38 -15.87 43.55
CA THR A 240 32.30 -14.89 44.19
C THR A 240 33.50 -14.38 43.37
N LEU A 241 33.62 -14.60 42.05
CA LEU A 241 34.81 -14.16 41.31
C LEU A 241 34.64 -12.76 40.69
N PHE A 242 35.08 -11.74 41.43
CA PHE A 242 35.28 -10.37 40.90
C PHE A 242 36.59 -10.23 40.10
N THR A 243 37.49 -11.23 40.13
CA THR A 243 38.93 -11.08 39.84
C THR A 243 39.38 -11.30 38.38
N ASP A 244 38.51 -11.81 37.51
CA ASP A 244 38.92 -12.23 36.15
C ASP A 244 38.75 -11.14 35.08
N LEU A 245 38.56 -9.88 35.49
CA LEU A 245 38.43 -8.76 34.55
C LEU A 245 39.79 -8.32 34.00
N PRO A 246 39.95 -8.16 32.67
CA PRO A 246 41.16 -7.61 32.12
C PRO A 246 41.36 -6.18 32.68
N PRO A 247 42.56 -5.83 33.17
CA PRO A 247 42.80 -4.52 33.74
C PRO A 247 42.49 -3.42 32.72
N ILE A 248 41.85 -2.35 33.18
CA ILE A 248 41.52 -1.19 32.35
C ILE A 248 42.80 -0.69 31.68
N LYS A 249 42.81 -0.69 30.35
CA LYS A 249 43.96 -0.21 29.57
C LYS A 249 44.13 1.30 29.74
N LYS A 250 45.39 1.73 29.75
CA LYS A 250 45.77 3.14 29.76
C LYS A 250 45.30 3.82 28.47
N ALA A 251 44.51 4.88 28.55
CA ALA A 251 44.21 5.70 27.37
C ALA A 251 45.44 6.51 26.93
N SER A 252 45.52 6.87 25.64
CA SER A 252 46.69 7.55 25.05
C SER A 252 47.03 8.90 25.69
N TRP A 253 46.05 9.54 26.33
CA TRP A 253 46.14 10.83 27.01
C TRP A 253 46.32 10.72 28.55
N GLU A 254 46.33 9.51 29.11
CA GLU A 254 46.64 9.30 30.53
C GLU A 254 48.15 9.43 30.78
N LYS A 255 48.57 10.03 31.89
CA LYS A 255 49.99 10.13 32.26
C LYS A 255 50.51 8.83 32.89
N HIS A 256 49.77 8.29 33.87
CA HIS A 256 50.09 7.06 34.58
C HIS A 256 48.85 6.18 34.70
N LEU A 257 49.02 4.86 34.58
CA LEU A 257 47.96 3.91 34.85
C LEU A 257 47.85 3.72 36.36
N ILE A 258 46.75 4.15 36.97
CA ILE A 258 46.44 3.84 38.38
C ILE A 258 45.84 2.43 38.41
N PRO A 259 46.49 1.46 39.09
CA PRO A 259 45.92 0.12 39.21
C PRO A 259 44.69 0.17 40.11
N LEU A 260 43.55 -0.24 39.58
CA LEU A 260 42.30 -0.36 40.32
C LEU A 260 42.13 -1.81 40.78
N THR A 261 41.65 -2.03 42.00
CA THR A 261 41.22 -3.37 42.43
C THR A 261 40.07 -3.86 41.52
N PRO A 262 39.82 -5.17 41.42
CA PRO A 262 38.74 -5.67 40.58
C PRO A 262 37.37 -5.06 40.92
N GLU A 263 37.08 -4.83 42.20
CA GLU A 263 35.86 -4.15 42.68
C GLU A 263 35.81 -2.69 42.22
N GLN A 264 36.94 -1.99 42.31
CA GLN A 264 37.04 -0.61 41.82
C GLN A 264 36.89 -0.52 40.30
N GLN A 265 37.32 -1.54 39.55
CA GLN A 265 37.10 -1.61 38.10
C GLN A 265 35.61 -1.80 37.78
N ILE A 266 34.90 -2.64 38.54
CA ILE A 266 33.45 -2.80 38.40
C ILE A 266 32.72 -1.49 38.72
N LEU A 267 33.06 -0.85 39.85
CA LEU A 267 32.51 0.46 40.21
C LEU A 267 32.77 1.51 39.13
N TRP A 268 33.98 1.53 38.59
CA TRP A 268 34.33 2.41 37.47
C TRP A 268 33.40 2.19 36.27
N HIS A 269 33.19 0.94 35.87
CA HIS A 269 32.28 0.59 34.77
C HIS A 269 30.80 0.88 35.07
N LEU A 270 30.37 0.77 36.34
CA LEU A 270 29.01 1.08 36.78
C LEU A 270 28.69 2.57 36.79
N GLY A 271 29.71 3.44 36.76
CA GLY A 271 29.56 4.89 36.65
C GLY A 271 30.39 5.71 37.65
N PHE A 272 31.22 5.10 38.49
CA PHE A 272 32.18 5.83 39.37
C PHE A 272 33.40 6.37 38.58
N GLU A 273 33.15 6.90 37.38
CA GLU A 273 34.15 7.43 36.46
C GLU A 273 34.35 8.93 36.66
N LYS A 274 35.21 9.27 37.63
CA LYS A 274 35.60 10.66 37.90
C LYS A 274 37.05 10.87 37.54
N TRP A 275 37.30 11.96 36.83
CA TRP A 275 38.62 12.38 36.40
C TRP A 275 39.02 13.65 37.13
N ARG A 276 40.29 13.74 37.51
CA ARG A 276 40.90 14.97 37.99
C ARG A 276 41.77 15.53 36.88
N GLU A 277 41.48 16.77 36.47
CA GLU A 277 42.39 17.51 35.59
C GLU A 277 43.55 18.05 36.42
N SER A 278 44.77 17.82 35.93
CA SER A 278 46.02 18.29 36.51
C SER A 278 46.78 19.07 35.43
N GLY A 279 47.14 20.32 35.72
CA GLY A 279 48.05 21.13 34.88
C GLY A 279 47.73 21.12 33.37
N GLU A 280 48.72 20.78 32.54
CA GLU A 280 48.69 20.82 31.06
C GLU A 280 47.67 19.88 30.38
N LYS A 281 46.37 19.96 30.75
CA LYS A 281 45.28 19.08 30.24
C LYS A 281 45.56 17.59 30.43
N ILE A 282 46.19 17.25 31.56
CA ILE A 282 46.49 15.87 31.93
C ILE A 282 45.39 15.37 32.86
N TYR A 283 44.92 14.15 32.65
CA TYR A 283 43.81 13.59 33.42
C TYR A 283 44.25 12.35 34.22
N GLU A 284 43.85 12.30 35.49
CA GLU A 284 44.06 11.17 36.39
C GLU A 284 42.73 10.58 36.86
N LYS A 285 42.62 9.25 36.90
CA LYS A 285 41.45 8.55 37.43
C LYS A 285 41.37 8.74 38.93
N ILE A 286 40.21 9.14 39.45
CA ILE A 286 39.93 9.08 40.88
C ILE A 286 39.36 7.68 41.15
N PRO A 287 39.97 6.86 42.02
CA PRO A 287 39.38 5.58 42.41
C PRO A 287 38.11 5.80 43.25
N ALA A 288 37.16 4.87 43.13
CA ALA A 288 36.00 4.85 44.02
C ALA A 288 36.44 4.67 45.49
N PRO A 289 35.76 5.32 46.45
CA PRO A 289 36.12 5.23 47.86
C PRO A 289 35.90 3.81 48.40
N GLN A 290 36.64 3.46 49.46
CA GLN A 290 36.54 2.12 50.07
C GLN A 290 35.12 1.82 50.60
N SER A 291 34.39 2.85 51.07
CA SER A 291 32.98 2.74 51.45
C SER A 291 32.08 2.22 50.32
N ALA A 292 32.33 2.64 49.08
CA ALA A 292 31.60 2.14 47.91
C ALA A 292 31.99 0.70 47.56
N VAL A 293 33.27 0.33 47.72
CA VAL A 293 33.73 -1.07 47.58
C VAL A 293 33.05 -1.97 48.60
N ASP A 294 33.00 -1.55 49.86
CA ASP A 294 32.36 -2.32 50.94
C ASP A 294 30.85 -2.46 50.71
N ALA A 295 30.18 -1.41 50.20
CA ALA A 295 28.77 -1.47 49.83
C ALA A 295 28.50 -2.44 48.66
N LEU A 296 29.37 -2.43 47.64
CA LEU A 296 29.29 -3.37 46.52
C LEU A 296 29.46 -4.82 46.99
N LEU A 297 30.47 -5.10 47.83
CA LEU A 297 30.73 -6.44 48.35
C LEU A 297 29.63 -6.97 49.27
N ARG A 298 28.92 -6.08 49.97
CA ARG A 298 27.73 -6.44 50.77
C ARG A 298 26.44 -6.54 49.95
N PHE A 299 26.48 -6.21 48.65
CA PHE A 299 25.31 -6.06 47.80
C PHE A 299 24.25 -5.11 48.39
N ASP A 300 24.72 -4.04 49.05
CA ASP A 300 23.88 -3.02 49.67
C ASP A 300 23.71 -1.84 48.70
N PHE A 301 22.69 -1.92 47.85
CA PHE A 301 22.42 -0.88 46.86
C PHE A 301 22.10 0.49 47.48
N PRO A 302 21.24 0.61 48.53
CA PRO A 302 21.02 1.90 49.19
C PRO A 302 22.30 2.59 49.66
N ALA A 303 23.21 1.86 50.32
CA ALA A 303 24.50 2.41 50.73
C ALA A 303 25.38 2.78 49.53
N LEU A 304 25.39 1.94 48.48
CA LEU A 304 26.16 2.19 47.28
C LEU A 304 25.65 3.43 46.50
N ASN A 305 24.33 3.64 46.44
CA ASN A 305 23.72 4.80 45.80
C ASN A 305 24.04 6.09 46.56
N ALA A 306 24.00 6.06 47.90
CA ALA A 306 24.41 7.20 48.72
C ALA A 306 25.88 7.60 48.45
N GLU A 307 26.77 6.61 48.36
CA GLU A 307 28.18 6.85 47.99
C GLU A 307 28.32 7.34 46.54
N PHE A 308 27.53 6.84 45.60
CA PHE A 308 27.53 7.30 44.20
C PHE A 308 27.17 8.79 44.09
N VAL A 309 26.13 9.21 44.80
CA VAL A 309 25.67 10.60 44.86
C VAL A 309 26.73 11.50 45.51
N HIS A 310 27.32 11.04 46.63
CA HIS A 310 28.39 11.77 47.31
C HIS A 310 29.65 11.91 46.45
N TYR A 311 30.10 10.83 45.82
CA TYR A 311 31.30 10.78 44.99
C TYR A 311 31.27 11.77 43.82
N HIS A 312 30.07 11.99 43.26
CA HIS A 312 29.85 12.93 42.18
C HIS A 312 29.52 14.36 42.64
N ASN A 313 29.53 14.65 43.95
CA ASN A 313 29.13 15.96 44.50
C ASN A 313 27.74 16.40 44.00
N ASN A 314 26.77 15.48 43.89
CA ASN A 314 25.46 15.72 43.27
C ASN A 314 25.51 16.17 41.79
N ALA A 315 26.65 16.05 41.10
CA ALA A 315 26.74 16.31 39.67
C ALA A 315 25.99 15.23 38.87
N TYR A 316 25.48 15.63 37.71
CA TYR A 316 24.68 14.74 36.85
C TYR A 316 25.54 13.63 36.24
N LYS A 317 25.38 12.39 36.73
CA LYS A 317 26.02 11.18 36.23
C LYS A 317 25.02 10.02 36.18
N SER A 318 25.23 9.08 35.26
CA SER A 318 24.30 7.99 34.98
C SER A 318 24.90 6.63 35.35
N TRP A 319 24.09 5.77 35.96
CA TRP A 319 24.43 4.37 36.12
C TRP A 319 24.57 3.66 34.75
N ASN A 320 25.52 2.74 34.63
CA ASN A 320 25.67 1.92 33.44
C ASN A 320 25.11 0.51 33.69
N LEU A 321 23.92 0.23 33.16
CA LEU A 321 23.22 -1.04 33.38
C LEU A 321 23.94 -2.24 32.75
N ILE A 322 24.70 -2.03 31.67
CA ILE A 322 25.46 -3.10 30.99
C ILE A 322 26.54 -3.66 31.93
N ALA A 323 27.16 -2.80 32.75
CA ALA A 323 28.24 -3.19 33.65
C ALA A 323 27.79 -4.10 34.80
N LEU A 324 26.48 -4.26 35.02
CA LEU A 324 25.96 -5.24 35.98
C LEU A 324 26.26 -6.70 35.55
N CYS A 325 26.65 -6.95 34.29
CA CYS A 325 27.06 -8.28 33.83
C CYS A 325 28.26 -8.85 34.61
N TYR A 326 29.04 -7.99 35.27
CA TYR A 326 30.17 -8.38 36.09
C TYR A 326 29.79 -8.84 37.50
N LEU A 327 28.52 -8.68 37.91
CA LEU A 327 28.03 -9.14 39.21
C LEU A 327 27.42 -10.54 39.10
N PRO A 328 27.39 -11.32 40.20
CA PRO A 328 26.69 -12.60 40.21
C PRO A 328 25.21 -12.43 39.84
N GLY A 329 24.66 -13.41 39.11
CA GLY A 329 23.41 -13.23 38.36
C GLY A 329 22.20 -12.74 39.19
N GLN A 330 21.96 -13.29 40.39
CA GLN A 330 20.83 -12.86 41.23
C GLN A 330 21.01 -11.41 41.75
N GLN A 331 22.23 -11.06 42.11
CA GLN A 331 22.59 -9.75 42.63
C GLN A 331 22.59 -8.70 41.52
N ALA A 332 23.03 -9.05 40.31
CA ALA A 332 22.92 -8.22 39.12
C ALA A 332 21.46 -7.83 38.84
N ILE A 333 20.53 -8.80 38.86
CA ILE A 333 19.10 -8.55 38.65
C ILE A 333 18.48 -7.76 39.81
N SER A 334 18.88 -8.04 41.05
CA SER A 334 18.45 -7.25 42.22
C SER A 334 18.85 -5.78 42.11
N PHE A 335 20.11 -5.51 41.74
CA PHE A 335 20.62 -4.16 41.53
C PHE A 335 19.94 -3.50 40.34
N LEU A 336 19.76 -4.23 39.24
CA LEU A 336 19.07 -3.74 38.05
C LEU A 336 17.66 -3.22 38.40
N ASN A 337 16.85 -4.02 39.12
CA ASN A 337 15.50 -3.64 39.54
C ASN A 337 15.45 -2.44 40.51
N GLN A 338 16.56 -2.13 41.19
CA GLN A 338 16.66 -0.97 42.07
C GLN A 338 17.16 0.27 41.31
N ILE A 339 18.20 0.13 40.48
CA ILE A 339 18.80 1.22 39.71
C ILE A 339 17.79 1.83 38.73
N VAL A 340 16.92 1.04 38.11
CA VAL A 340 15.90 1.59 37.17
C VAL A 340 14.89 2.53 37.84
N LYS A 341 14.83 2.56 39.17
CA LYS A 341 14.02 3.52 39.94
C LYS A 341 14.74 4.85 40.17
N GLU A 342 16.05 4.90 39.98
CA GLU A 342 16.86 6.10 40.12
C GLU A 342 16.73 7.02 38.90
N ASP A 343 17.12 8.28 39.05
CA ASP A 343 16.83 9.31 38.04
C ASP A 343 17.65 9.22 36.74
N ASN A 344 18.80 8.55 36.76
CA ASN A 344 19.72 8.59 35.63
C ASN A 344 20.48 7.27 35.44
N TYR A 345 20.26 6.62 34.31
CA TYR A 345 20.92 5.38 33.91
C TYR A 345 21.04 5.29 32.39
N SER A 346 21.86 4.36 31.92
CA SER A 346 22.14 4.12 30.51
C SER A 346 22.36 2.63 30.24
N GLY A 347 22.10 2.21 29.01
CA GLY A 347 22.31 0.82 28.58
C GLY A 347 21.06 -0.06 28.67
N GLU A 348 19.91 0.54 28.96
CA GLU A 348 18.60 -0.10 29.10
C GLU A 348 18.16 -0.90 27.86
N GLY A 349 18.58 -0.51 26.66
CA GLY A 349 18.29 -1.27 25.43
C GLY A 349 19.05 -2.59 25.31
N ASN A 350 20.06 -2.85 26.15
CA ASN A 350 20.89 -4.04 26.07
C ASN A 350 20.59 -5.08 27.16
N ILE A 351 19.83 -4.72 28.19
CA ILE A 351 19.66 -5.55 29.39
C ILE A 351 18.93 -6.86 29.09
N LEU A 352 17.99 -6.88 28.14
CA LEU A 352 17.28 -8.09 27.74
C LEU A 352 18.20 -9.10 27.06
N ALA A 353 19.05 -8.67 26.14
CA ALA A 353 20.02 -9.57 25.50
C ALA A 353 21.09 -10.08 26.47
N ILE A 354 21.51 -9.25 27.43
CA ILE A 354 22.58 -9.60 28.39
C ILE A 354 22.06 -10.53 29.48
N PHE A 355 20.92 -10.21 30.09
CA PHE A 355 20.41 -10.87 31.30
C PHE A 355 19.19 -11.77 31.05
N GLY A 356 18.68 -11.81 29.81
CA GLY A 356 17.54 -12.63 29.44
C GLY A 356 16.23 -12.21 30.09
N SER A 357 15.31 -13.17 30.24
CA SER A 357 13.95 -12.94 30.77
C SER A 357 13.93 -12.41 32.20
N ALA A 358 14.98 -12.65 33.00
CA ALA A 358 15.07 -12.14 34.37
C ALA A 358 15.12 -10.60 34.44
N ALA A 359 15.53 -9.93 33.36
CA ALA A 359 15.55 -8.47 33.26
C ALA A 359 14.24 -7.84 32.77
N ILE A 360 13.23 -8.63 32.39
CA ILE A 360 11.94 -8.12 31.88
C ILE A 360 11.28 -7.12 32.86
N PRO A 361 11.20 -7.37 34.18
CA PRO A 361 10.60 -6.40 35.10
C PRO A 361 11.30 -5.03 35.08
N ALA A 362 12.63 -5.02 35.10
CA ALA A 362 13.42 -3.80 35.02
C ALA A 362 13.26 -3.11 33.65
N PHE A 363 13.22 -3.89 32.57
CA PHE A 363 13.00 -3.37 31.22
C PHE A 363 11.63 -2.71 31.08
N MET A 364 10.57 -3.31 31.64
CA MET A 364 9.23 -2.74 31.63
C MET A 364 9.16 -1.42 32.39
N ALA A 365 9.89 -1.30 33.51
CA ALA A 365 10.02 -0.02 34.23
C ALA A 365 10.74 1.05 33.36
N CYS A 366 11.80 0.67 32.64
CA CYS A 366 12.47 1.58 31.70
C CYS A 366 11.55 2.01 30.55
N LEU A 367 10.80 1.06 29.97
CA LEU A 367 9.87 1.31 28.87
C LEU A 367 8.76 2.29 29.28
N GLN A 368 8.24 2.19 30.50
CA GLN A 368 7.24 3.14 31.02
C GLN A 368 7.81 4.56 31.16
N ARG A 369 9.09 4.68 31.53
CA ARG A 369 9.76 5.97 31.69
C ARG A 369 10.08 6.64 30.35
N ASP A 370 10.58 5.88 29.37
CA ASP A 370 10.89 6.39 28.03
C ASP A 370 10.37 5.45 26.91
N PRO A 371 9.07 5.54 26.58
CA PRO A 371 8.46 4.70 25.56
C PRO A 371 9.03 4.94 24.16
N ARG A 372 9.57 6.14 23.89
CA ARG A 372 10.03 6.51 22.55
C ARG A 372 11.37 5.85 22.22
N ARG A 373 12.27 5.79 23.19
CA ARG A 373 13.60 5.19 22.99
C ARG A 373 13.54 3.67 22.87
N LEU A 374 12.58 3.03 23.52
CA LEU A 374 12.46 1.58 23.61
C LEU A 374 11.29 0.99 22.79
N CYS A 375 10.66 1.78 21.92
CA CYS A 375 9.42 1.41 21.22
C CYS A 375 9.48 0.13 20.38
N PHE A 376 10.66 -0.31 19.95
CA PHE A 376 10.83 -1.50 19.09
C PHE A 376 10.96 -2.81 19.85
N PHE A 377 11.38 -2.78 21.12
CA PHE A 377 11.59 -3.99 21.92
C PHE A 377 10.30 -4.73 22.31
N PRO A 378 9.17 -4.05 22.60
CA PRO A 378 7.90 -4.71 22.90
C PRO A 378 7.46 -5.76 21.87
N PHE A 379 7.85 -5.64 20.61
CA PHE A 379 7.52 -6.60 19.56
C PHE A 379 8.18 -7.98 19.74
N PHE A 380 9.23 -8.07 20.56
CA PHE A 380 9.99 -9.30 20.83
C PHE A 380 9.81 -9.80 22.28
N LEU A 381 8.75 -9.35 22.94
CA LEU A 381 8.49 -9.58 24.36
C LEU A 381 7.08 -10.12 24.58
N GLY A 382 6.98 -11.38 25.00
CA GLY A 382 5.75 -11.98 25.47
C GLY A 382 5.50 -11.60 26.93
N VAL A 383 4.75 -10.52 27.16
CA VAL A 383 4.42 -9.97 28.48
C VAL A 383 2.95 -9.54 28.49
N SER A 384 2.15 -10.00 29.46
CA SER A 384 0.70 -9.77 29.47
C SER A 384 0.31 -8.29 29.60
N GLU A 385 1.16 -7.48 30.23
CA GLU A 385 1.00 -6.04 30.37
C GLU A 385 1.06 -5.29 29.03
N LEU A 386 1.67 -5.88 27.99
CA LEU A 386 1.70 -5.31 26.64
C LEU A 386 0.42 -5.60 25.85
N ALA A 387 -0.42 -6.53 26.30
CA ALA A 387 -1.57 -6.99 25.52
C ALA A 387 -2.58 -5.87 25.23
N LEU A 388 -2.97 -5.09 26.24
CA LEU A 388 -3.90 -3.96 26.04
C LEU A 388 -3.29 -2.85 25.16
N PRO A 389 -2.04 -2.38 25.39
CA PRO A 389 -1.36 -1.49 24.46
C PRO A 389 -1.39 -2.01 23.01
N MET A 390 -1.10 -3.29 22.77
CA MET A 390 -1.13 -3.86 21.41
C MET A 390 -2.55 -3.88 20.83
N ALA A 391 -3.56 -4.26 21.62
CA ALA A 391 -4.96 -4.20 21.19
C ALA A 391 -5.42 -2.77 20.85
N GLN A 392 -4.94 -1.74 21.55
CA GLN A 392 -5.20 -0.34 21.21
C GLN A 392 -4.50 0.09 19.92
N GLN A 393 -3.32 -0.45 19.62
CA GLN A 393 -2.60 -0.16 18.37
C GLN A 393 -3.25 -0.78 17.14
N LEU A 394 -4.05 -1.87 17.28
CA LEU A 394 -4.88 -2.39 16.19
C LEU A 394 -5.85 -1.34 15.62
N GLN A 395 -6.21 -0.31 16.39
CA GLN A 395 -7.07 0.78 15.93
C GLN A 395 -6.32 1.82 15.06
N LYS A 396 -5.01 1.63 14.83
CA LYS A 396 -4.16 2.57 14.09
C LYS A 396 -3.51 1.89 12.89
N LYS A 397 -3.81 2.39 11.69
CA LYS A 397 -3.28 1.85 10.41
C LYS A 397 -1.77 1.66 10.37
N MET A 398 -0.99 2.61 10.89
CA MET A 398 0.49 2.55 10.83
C MET A 398 1.11 1.52 11.78
N SER A 399 0.35 0.99 12.73
CA SER A 399 0.83 0.05 13.76
C SER A 399 0.03 -1.25 13.77
N TYR A 400 -0.86 -1.45 12.79
CA TYR A 400 -1.78 -2.58 12.75
C TYR A 400 -1.04 -3.90 12.57
N GLU A 401 -0.15 -3.97 11.57
CA GLU A 401 0.61 -5.19 11.25
C GLU A 401 1.50 -5.60 12.41
N ASP A 402 2.27 -4.68 13.00
CA ASP A 402 3.12 -4.98 14.15
C ASP A 402 2.32 -5.48 15.36
N ALA A 403 1.17 -4.86 15.65
CA ALA A 403 0.30 -5.28 16.74
C ALA A 403 -0.37 -6.63 16.48
N ARG A 404 -0.79 -6.89 15.23
CA ARG A 404 -1.33 -8.18 14.81
C ARG A 404 -0.28 -9.28 14.90
N ASN A 405 0.95 -9.02 14.46
CA ASN A 405 2.05 -9.97 14.54
C ASN A 405 2.34 -10.31 16.00
N TRP A 406 2.47 -9.31 16.88
CA TRP A 406 2.68 -9.55 18.31
C TRP A 406 1.56 -10.40 18.95
N LEU A 407 0.29 -10.13 18.63
CA LEU A 407 -0.83 -10.93 19.14
C LEU A 407 -0.74 -12.39 18.66
N THR A 408 -0.30 -12.60 17.42
CA THR A 408 -0.15 -13.92 16.81
C THR A 408 1.04 -14.69 17.37
N ASP A 409 2.15 -14.01 17.66
CA ASP A 409 3.38 -14.60 18.18
C ASP A 409 3.27 -14.92 19.68
N TYR A 410 2.49 -14.13 20.44
CA TYR A 410 2.31 -14.29 21.89
C TYR A 410 0.83 -14.46 22.31
N PRO A 411 0.10 -15.47 21.81
CA PRO A 411 -1.35 -15.59 22.01
C PRO A 411 -1.72 -15.86 23.47
N ARG A 412 -0.89 -16.58 24.23
CA ARG A 412 -1.11 -16.84 25.67
C ARG A 412 -1.01 -15.56 26.49
N HIS A 413 0.01 -14.74 26.24
CA HIS A 413 0.23 -13.46 26.93
C HIS A 413 -0.86 -12.45 26.57
N ALA A 414 -1.24 -12.41 25.29
CA ALA A 414 -2.35 -11.62 24.79
C ALA A 414 -3.66 -12.01 25.49
N ALA A 415 -4.01 -13.30 25.52
CA ALA A 415 -5.21 -13.79 26.19
C ALA A 415 -5.22 -13.43 27.68
N ALA A 416 -4.13 -13.69 28.41
CA ALA A 416 -4.05 -13.41 29.84
C ALA A 416 -4.23 -11.91 30.16
N GLY A 417 -3.65 -11.01 29.35
CA GLY A 417 -3.78 -9.56 29.54
C GLY A 417 -5.12 -8.98 29.08
N LEU A 418 -5.75 -9.56 28.05
CA LEU A 418 -6.98 -9.03 27.45
C LEU A 418 -8.26 -9.56 28.11
N LEU A 419 -8.27 -10.78 28.63
CA LEU A 419 -9.45 -11.40 29.24
C LEU A 419 -10.08 -10.55 30.36
N PRO A 420 -9.31 -10.02 31.34
CA PRO A 420 -9.85 -9.11 32.35
C PRO A 420 -10.51 -7.86 31.78
N VAL A 421 -9.93 -7.29 30.72
CA VAL A 421 -10.41 -6.04 30.11
C VAL A 421 -11.64 -6.29 29.25
N ALA A 422 -11.66 -7.38 28.47
CA ALA A 422 -12.75 -7.75 27.56
C ALA A 422 -14.05 -8.13 28.30
N LEU A 423 -13.92 -8.74 29.49
CA LEU A 423 -15.03 -9.15 30.35
C LEU A 423 -15.35 -8.12 31.46
N GLY A 424 -14.53 -7.09 31.58
CA GLY A 424 -14.67 -6.02 32.58
C GLY A 424 -15.65 -4.91 32.22
N LYS A 425 -15.43 -3.72 32.82
CA LYS A 425 -16.32 -2.56 32.70
C LYS A 425 -16.42 -2.07 31.24
N LYS A 426 -17.60 -1.54 30.87
CA LYS A 426 -17.83 -0.97 29.53
C LYS A 426 -16.93 0.24 29.30
N GLY A 427 -16.27 0.30 28.14
CA GLY A 427 -15.36 1.38 27.76
C GLY A 427 -14.59 1.04 26.48
N LYS A 428 -13.83 2.01 25.95
CA LYS A 428 -13.07 1.84 24.70
C LYS A 428 -12.04 0.69 24.78
N ASP A 429 -11.40 0.53 25.93
CA ASP A 429 -10.40 -0.52 26.14
C ASP A 429 -11.03 -1.92 26.10
N ARG A 430 -12.26 -2.07 26.61
CA ARG A 430 -13.03 -3.31 26.49
C ARG A 430 -13.33 -3.65 25.04
N ASP A 431 -13.72 -2.66 24.24
CA ASP A 431 -14.00 -2.86 22.82
C ASP A 431 -12.74 -3.28 22.05
N CYS A 432 -11.61 -2.61 22.31
CA CYS A 432 -10.30 -2.98 21.73
C CYS A 432 -9.89 -4.41 22.13
N ALA A 433 -10.03 -4.75 23.41
CA ALA A 433 -9.68 -6.08 23.91
C ALA A 433 -10.55 -7.19 23.30
N ARG A 434 -11.85 -6.96 23.16
CA ARG A 434 -12.78 -7.90 22.51
C ARG A 434 -12.45 -8.11 21.04
N GLN A 435 -12.14 -7.04 20.32
CA GLN A 435 -11.73 -7.13 18.92
C GLN A 435 -10.43 -7.92 18.76
N ALA A 436 -9.43 -7.67 19.62
CA ALA A 436 -8.18 -8.43 19.61
C ALA A 436 -8.38 -9.92 19.94
N LEU A 437 -9.24 -10.26 20.91
CA LEU A 437 -9.55 -11.66 21.21
C LEU A 437 -10.29 -12.36 20.06
N ARG A 438 -11.18 -11.67 19.35
CA ARG A 438 -11.84 -12.21 18.15
C ARG A 438 -10.88 -12.40 16.98
N LEU A 439 -9.96 -11.45 16.78
CA LEU A 439 -8.88 -11.60 15.81
C LEU A 439 -8.08 -12.89 16.08
N LEU A 440 -7.75 -13.16 17.34
CA LEU A 440 -7.09 -14.41 17.73
C LEU A 440 -7.95 -15.65 17.45
N VAL A 441 -9.26 -15.60 17.70
CA VAL A 441 -10.17 -16.70 17.33
C VAL A 441 -10.16 -16.94 15.81
N ASN A 442 -10.22 -15.89 15.00
CA ASN A 442 -10.14 -15.98 13.54
C ASN A 442 -8.78 -16.53 13.06
N LEU A 443 -7.73 -16.39 13.86
CA LEU A 443 -6.40 -16.98 13.64
C LEU A 443 -6.25 -18.38 14.27
N ASN A 444 -7.36 -19.07 14.53
CA ASN A 444 -7.43 -20.41 15.11
C ASN A 444 -6.84 -20.53 16.54
N GLN A 445 -6.78 -19.44 17.31
CA GLN A 445 -6.26 -19.45 18.70
C GLN A 445 -7.36 -19.57 19.77
N ARG A 446 -8.56 -20.04 19.40
CA ARG A 446 -9.69 -20.17 20.34
C ARG A 446 -9.35 -21.07 21.54
N GLU A 447 -8.74 -22.23 21.28
CA GLU A 447 -8.36 -23.20 22.31
C GLU A 447 -7.37 -22.59 23.32
N THR A 448 -6.37 -21.83 22.84
CA THR A 448 -5.42 -21.11 23.69
C THR A 448 -6.09 -20.10 24.62
N ILE A 449 -7.10 -19.36 24.14
CA ILE A 449 -7.84 -18.39 24.96
C ILE A 449 -8.68 -19.12 26.02
N GLU A 450 -9.35 -20.20 25.62
CA GLU A 450 -10.18 -21.02 26.51
C GLU A 450 -9.33 -21.71 27.60
N GLU A 451 -8.12 -22.20 27.27
CA GLU A 451 -7.17 -22.77 28.23
C GLU A 451 -6.77 -21.74 29.32
N ILE A 452 -6.42 -20.51 28.90
CA ILE A 452 -6.10 -19.44 29.86
C ILE A 452 -7.33 -19.08 30.69
N ALA A 453 -8.52 -19.02 30.08
CA ALA A 453 -9.76 -18.70 30.79
C ALA A 453 -10.17 -19.78 31.80
N GLN A 454 -9.86 -21.06 31.55
CA GLN A 454 -10.07 -22.15 32.51
C GLN A 454 -9.30 -21.92 33.82
N GLY A 455 -8.16 -21.22 33.78
CA GLY A 455 -7.38 -20.85 34.96
C GLY A 455 -8.13 -19.99 35.99
N TYR A 456 -9.22 -19.31 35.61
CA TYR A 456 -10.08 -18.59 36.56
C TYR A 456 -10.96 -19.53 37.39
N ASN A 457 -11.12 -20.80 37.01
CA ASN A 457 -11.99 -21.79 37.65
C ASN A 457 -13.45 -21.30 37.81
N GLN A 458 -13.95 -20.53 36.84
CA GLN A 458 -15.31 -19.99 36.83
C GLN A 458 -16.04 -20.37 35.53
N PRO A 459 -17.09 -21.22 35.56
CA PRO A 459 -17.80 -21.63 34.35
C PRO A 459 -18.50 -20.45 33.64
N ASP A 460 -18.91 -19.43 34.40
CA ASP A 460 -19.54 -18.22 33.86
C ASP A 460 -18.61 -17.41 32.95
N VAL A 461 -17.29 -17.47 33.19
CA VAL A 461 -16.29 -16.81 32.35
C VAL A 461 -16.20 -17.49 30.98
N LEU A 462 -16.16 -18.82 30.96
CA LEU A 462 -16.18 -19.60 29.71
C LEU A 462 -17.51 -19.42 28.95
N ALA A 463 -18.64 -19.38 29.66
CA ALA A 463 -19.94 -19.10 29.04
C ALA A 463 -19.99 -17.68 28.44
N ALA A 464 -19.39 -16.68 29.11
CA ALA A 464 -19.30 -15.32 28.59
C ALA A 464 -18.38 -15.21 27.36
N LEU A 465 -17.31 -16.00 27.29
CA LEU A 465 -16.44 -16.09 26.12
C LEU A 465 -17.10 -16.81 24.94
N ALA A 466 -17.78 -17.94 25.18
CA ALA A 466 -18.60 -18.58 24.16
C ALA A 466 -19.63 -17.59 23.60
N THR A 467 -20.32 -16.83 24.46
CA THR A 467 -21.24 -15.77 24.02
C THR A 467 -20.54 -14.66 23.21
N LEU A 468 -19.26 -14.35 23.49
CA LEU A 468 -18.49 -13.32 22.77
C LEU A 468 -18.05 -13.79 21.39
N PHE A 469 -17.71 -15.07 21.25
CA PHE A 469 -17.19 -15.68 20.02
C PHE A 469 -18.28 -16.24 19.12
N ASP A 470 -19.36 -16.77 19.71
CA ASP A 470 -20.50 -17.36 19.02
C ASP A 470 -21.65 -16.35 18.83
N SER A 471 -21.39 -15.06 19.06
CA SER A 471 -22.34 -13.99 18.71
C SER A 471 -22.50 -13.88 17.20
N ASP A 472 -23.72 -13.64 16.71
CA ASP A 472 -23.99 -13.43 15.29
C ASP A 472 -23.04 -12.35 14.72
N PRO A 473 -22.22 -12.67 13.69
CA PRO A 473 -21.34 -11.72 13.03
C PRO A 473 -22.06 -10.46 12.52
N LEU A 474 -23.37 -10.53 12.26
CA LEU A 474 -24.17 -9.38 11.83
C LEU A 474 -24.44 -8.37 12.97
N GLU A 475 -24.31 -8.78 14.23
CA GLU A 475 -24.43 -7.89 15.41
C GLU A 475 -23.13 -7.10 15.70
N GLU A 476 -22.08 -7.33 14.90
CA GLU A 476 -20.76 -6.72 15.06
C GLU A 476 -20.63 -5.40 14.29
N TYR A 477 -21.39 -4.39 14.69
CA TYR A 477 -21.32 -3.03 14.14
C TYR A 477 -20.81 -1.99 15.15
N PRO A 478 -20.30 -0.82 14.71
CA PRO A 478 -19.76 0.21 15.59
C PRO A 478 -20.79 0.72 16.62
N ALA A 479 -20.34 0.94 17.87
CA ALA A 479 -21.20 1.46 18.94
C ALA A 479 -21.79 2.85 18.64
N LYS A 480 -21.11 3.64 17.79
CA LYS A 480 -21.60 4.92 17.29
C LYS A 480 -21.51 4.93 15.77
N ILE A 481 -22.67 4.96 15.11
CA ILE A 481 -22.78 5.07 13.65
C ILE A 481 -22.86 6.55 13.27
N ALA A 482 -21.93 7.01 12.44
CA ALA A 482 -21.93 8.38 11.93
C ALA A 482 -22.96 8.52 10.80
N PRO A 483 -23.59 9.71 10.63
CA PRO A 483 -24.43 9.96 9.47
C PRO A 483 -23.60 9.91 8.19
N LEU A 484 -24.24 9.52 7.08
CA LEU A 484 -23.59 9.48 5.78
C LEU A 484 -23.11 10.87 5.36
N PRO A 485 -21.94 10.98 4.70
CA PRO A 485 -21.38 12.26 4.30
C PRO A 485 -22.22 12.90 3.19
N GLY A 486 -22.18 14.24 3.11
CA GLY A 486 -23.02 15.01 2.17
C GLY A 486 -22.77 14.73 0.68
N PHE A 487 -21.65 14.10 0.33
CA PHE A 487 -21.37 13.65 -1.05
C PHE A 487 -22.08 12.33 -1.41
N TYR A 488 -22.63 11.60 -0.43
CA TYR A 488 -23.34 10.35 -0.66
C TYR A 488 -24.75 10.62 -1.19
N GLN A 489 -24.83 10.98 -2.48
CA GLN A 489 -26.06 11.36 -3.18
C GLN A 489 -26.32 10.36 -4.32
N PHE A 490 -26.94 9.23 -3.97
CA PHE A 490 -27.08 8.08 -4.86
C PHE A 490 -28.23 8.16 -5.87
N THR A 491 -28.98 9.27 -5.90
CA THR A 491 -30.17 9.42 -6.77
C THR A 491 -29.85 9.32 -8.26
N LEU A 492 -28.62 9.68 -8.65
CA LEU A 492 -28.12 9.62 -10.04
C LEU A 492 -27.15 8.47 -10.29
N TRP A 493 -26.89 7.63 -9.28
CA TRP A 493 -25.92 6.53 -9.39
C TRP A 493 -26.59 5.27 -9.90
N ARG A 494 -25.80 4.41 -10.54
CA ARG A 494 -26.25 3.08 -10.92
C ARG A 494 -26.48 2.27 -9.64
N ARG A 495 -27.67 1.68 -9.53
CA ARG A 495 -28.11 0.95 -8.34
C ARG A 495 -27.72 -0.53 -8.45
N PRO A 496 -27.28 -1.16 -7.36
CA PRO A 496 -27.15 -2.61 -7.28
C PRO A 496 -28.45 -3.31 -7.67
N ARG A 497 -28.33 -4.40 -8.42
CA ARG A 497 -29.45 -5.21 -8.94
C ARG A 497 -29.40 -6.63 -8.39
N LEU A 498 -30.55 -7.14 -7.95
CA LEU A 498 -30.68 -8.49 -7.41
C LEU A 498 -30.38 -9.54 -8.49
N LYS A 499 -29.66 -10.61 -8.16
CA LYS A 499 -29.42 -11.74 -9.09
C LYS A 499 -30.71 -12.47 -9.47
N SER A 500 -31.71 -12.48 -8.57
CA SER A 500 -32.95 -13.26 -8.74
C SER A 500 -33.89 -12.69 -9.80
N ASN A 501 -34.04 -11.37 -9.86
CA ASN A 501 -35.04 -10.70 -10.69
C ASN A 501 -34.51 -9.42 -11.39
N ASN A 502 -33.23 -9.09 -11.20
CA ASN A 502 -32.57 -7.93 -11.78
C ASN A 502 -33.18 -6.55 -11.38
N LEU A 503 -34.02 -6.52 -10.33
CA LEU A 503 -34.62 -5.28 -9.83
C LEU A 503 -33.60 -4.44 -9.05
N PRO A 504 -33.63 -3.11 -9.19
CA PRO A 504 -32.73 -2.20 -8.47
C PRO A 504 -33.15 -1.99 -7.01
N LEU A 505 -32.17 -1.63 -6.17
CA LEU A 505 -32.41 -1.27 -4.76
C LEU A 505 -33.31 -0.04 -4.60
N SER A 506 -34.19 -0.08 -3.59
CA SER A 506 -34.94 1.09 -3.11
C SER A 506 -34.05 2.12 -2.40
N ASP A 507 -34.55 3.34 -2.20
CA ASP A 507 -33.79 4.42 -1.56
C ASP A 507 -33.35 4.09 -0.13
N ASP A 508 -34.22 3.42 0.64
CA ASP A 508 -33.89 3.03 2.01
C ASP A 508 -32.81 1.96 2.05
N ALA A 509 -32.89 0.97 1.16
CA ALA A 509 -31.84 -0.03 1.02
C ALA A 509 -30.50 0.57 0.59
N MET A 510 -30.51 1.60 -0.28
CA MET A 510 -29.29 2.34 -0.68
C MET A 510 -28.66 3.09 0.50
N ARG A 511 -29.47 3.62 1.43
CA ARG A 511 -28.97 4.25 2.67
C ARG A 511 -28.34 3.20 3.59
N HIS A 512 -29.00 2.06 3.79
CA HIS A 512 -28.46 0.97 4.61
C HIS A 512 -27.15 0.40 4.04
N LEU A 513 -27.06 0.21 2.72
CA LEU A 513 -25.82 -0.18 2.05
C LEU A 513 -24.69 0.82 2.28
N GLY A 514 -24.98 2.12 2.13
CA GLY A 514 -24.01 3.18 2.42
C GLY A 514 -23.51 3.15 3.86
N THR A 515 -24.43 2.91 4.82
CA THR A 515 -24.08 2.80 6.23
C THR A 515 -23.18 1.60 6.52
N MET A 516 -23.46 0.43 5.93
CA MET A 516 -22.58 -0.75 6.08
C MET A 516 -21.18 -0.48 5.52
N LEU A 517 -21.10 0.18 4.37
CA LEU A 517 -19.83 0.51 3.74
C LEU A 517 -19.04 1.54 4.57
N SER A 518 -19.69 2.40 5.37
CA SER A 518 -19.00 3.39 6.19
C SER A 518 -18.42 2.82 7.49
N PHE A 519 -18.70 1.56 7.83
CA PHE A 519 -18.12 0.93 9.01
C PHE A 519 -16.58 0.81 8.90
N PRO A 520 -15.82 1.02 10.00
CA PRO A 520 -14.38 0.84 10.02
C PRO A 520 -13.99 -0.58 9.58
N ARG A 521 -12.92 -0.68 8.80
CA ARG A 521 -12.45 -1.94 8.20
C ARG A 521 -11.01 -2.27 8.54
N ASP A 522 -10.48 -1.64 9.60
CA ASP A 522 -9.06 -1.74 9.94
C ASP A 522 -8.67 -3.16 10.45
N ILE A 523 -9.65 -4.02 10.79
CA ILE A 523 -9.41 -5.37 11.33
C ILE A 523 -10.16 -6.45 10.51
N THR A 524 -11.48 -6.34 10.39
CA THR A 524 -12.33 -7.25 9.61
C THR A 524 -13.46 -6.46 8.93
N ALA A 525 -13.83 -6.87 7.72
CA ALA A 525 -15.01 -6.32 7.04
C ALA A 525 -16.29 -6.76 7.78
N TYR A 526 -17.32 -5.91 7.75
CA TYR A 526 -18.61 -6.26 8.32
C TYR A 526 -19.21 -7.45 7.55
N ALA A 527 -19.57 -8.52 8.25
CA ALA A 527 -20.04 -9.79 7.66
C ALA A 527 -21.25 -9.61 6.72
N GLY A 528 -22.08 -8.59 6.96
CA GLY A 528 -23.21 -8.27 6.10
C GLY A 528 -22.81 -7.92 4.65
N LEU A 529 -21.58 -7.46 4.41
CA LEU A 529 -21.11 -7.14 3.06
C LEU A 529 -20.90 -8.39 2.18
N ASP A 530 -20.58 -9.55 2.78
CA ASP A 530 -20.48 -10.79 2.00
C ASP A 530 -21.86 -11.27 1.53
N ILE A 531 -22.88 -11.12 2.37
CA ILE A 531 -24.28 -11.36 1.98
C ILE A 531 -24.69 -10.47 0.80
N ILE A 532 -24.29 -9.19 0.81
CA ILE A 532 -24.53 -8.27 -0.32
C ILE A 532 -23.83 -8.77 -1.60
N ARG A 533 -22.58 -9.26 -1.54
CA ARG A 533 -21.88 -9.78 -2.72
C ARG A 533 -22.54 -11.03 -3.31
N GLU A 534 -23.19 -11.84 -2.47
CA GLU A 534 -23.88 -13.04 -2.92
C GLU A 534 -25.23 -12.74 -3.58
N ILE A 535 -25.96 -11.73 -3.09
CA ILE A 535 -27.34 -11.44 -3.52
C ILE A 535 -27.40 -10.57 -4.79
N PHE A 536 -26.46 -9.65 -4.98
CA PHE A 536 -26.47 -8.69 -6.09
C PHE A 536 -25.53 -9.09 -7.23
N THR A 537 -25.85 -8.69 -8.46
CA THR A 537 -24.97 -8.96 -9.61
C THR A 537 -23.65 -8.24 -9.43
N ARG A 538 -22.53 -8.90 -9.77
CA ARG A 538 -21.19 -8.37 -9.54
C ARG A 538 -20.96 -7.08 -10.34
N GLU A 539 -21.54 -7.00 -11.52
CA GLU A 539 -21.48 -5.86 -12.43
C GLU A 539 -22.15 -4.63 -11.80
N SER A 540 -23.39 -4.77 -11.31
CA SER A 540 -24.12 -3.64 -10.73
C SER A 540 -23.50 -3.12 -9.44
N LEU A 541 -22.92 -3.99 -8.61
CA LEU A 541 -22.14 -3.59 -7.43
C LEU A 541 -20.88 -2.81 -7.82
N ALA A 542 -20.15 -3.27 -8.84
CA ALA A 542 -18.95 -2.60 -9.32
C ALA A 542 -19.25 -1.23 -9.93
N GLU A 543 -20.36 -1.11 -10.65
CA GLU A 543 -20.85 0.16 -11.19
C GLU A 543 -21.21 1.16 -10.09
N PHE A 544 -21.97 0.73 -9.09
CA PHE A 544 -22.31 1.52 -7.91
C PHE A 544 -21.05 1.98 -7.16
N GLY A 545 -20.13 1.06 -6.87
CA GLY A 545 -18.85 1.37 -6.23
C GLY A 545 -18.04 2.38 -7.05
N TRP A 546 -18.06 2.25 -8.38
CA TRP A 546 -17.41 3.20 -9.28
C TRP A 546 -18.10 4.55 -9.35
N ASP A 547 -19.40 4.69 -9.06
CA ASP A 547 -20.07 5.99 -8.98
C ASP A 547 -19.81 6.70 -7.63
N LEU A 548 -19.65 5.91 -6.56
CA LEU A 548 -19.28 6.39 -5.22
C LEU A 548 -17.86 7.00 -5.17
N TYR A 549 -16.88 6.37 -5.84
CA TYR A 549 -15.49 6.83 -5.83
C TYR A 549 -15.30 8.27 -6.40
N PRO A 550 -15.82 8.61 -7.59
CA PRO A 550 -15.81 9.95 -8.16
C PRO A 550 -16.47 10.97 -7.24
N ALA A 551 -17.62 10.65 -6.66
CA ALA A 551 -18.31 11.54 -5.72
C ALA A 551 -17.43 11.89 -4.50
N TRP A 552 -16.70 10.90 -3.96
CA TRP A 552 -15.72 11.14 -2.90
C TRP A 552 -14.54 12.01 -3.37
N THR A 553 -14.00 11.77 -4.57
CA THR A 553 -12.92 12.62 -5.11
C THR A 553 -13.36 14.04 -5.41
N GLU A 554 -14.57 14.24 -5.95
CA GLU A 554 -15.15 15.57 -6.24
C GLU A 554 -15.42 16.36 -4.95
N ALA A 555 -15.72 15.66 -3.85
CA ALA A 555 -15.80 16.25 -2.51
C ALA A 555 -14.43 16.59 -1.89
N GLY A 556 -13.33 16.47 -2.66
CA GLY A 556 -11.98 16.76 -2.21
C GLY A 556 -11.25 15.60 -1.55
N ALA A 557 -11.74 14.36 -1.71
CA ALA A 557 -11.16 13.14 -1.14
C ALA A 557 -10.92 13.24 0.39
N PRO A 558 -11.96 13.54 1.20
CA PRO A 558 -11.80 13.71 2.64
C PRO A 558 -11.27 12.44 3.29
N ALA A 559 -10.16 12.56 4.03
CA ALA A 559 -9.44 11.43 4.61
C ALA A 559 -10.27 10.60 5.61
N LYS A 560 -11.23 11.22 6.32
CA LYS A 560 -12.14 10.53 7.25
C LYS A 560 -13.14 9.62 6.53
N GLU A 561 -13.43 9.90 5.26
CA GLU A 561 -14.40 9.17 4.44
C GLU A 561 -13.70 8.28 3.40
N ASN A 562 -12.45 7.87 3.66
CA ASN A 562 -11.67 7.01 2.75
C ASN A 562 -12.31 5.62 2.55
N TRP A 563 -13.33 5.27 3.34
CA TRP A 563 -14.16 4.08 3.14
C TRP A 563 -14.83 4.06 1.76
N ALA A 564 -15.13 5.23 1.17
CA ALA A 564 -15.75 5.35 -0.15
C ALA A 564 -14.78 4.97 -1.30
N PHE A 565 -13.48 5.17 -1.08
CA PHE A 565 -12.45 4.69 -2.01
C PHE A 565 -12.20 3.19 -1.80
N THR A 566 -11.99 2.78 -0.55
CA THR A 566 -11.68 1.38 -0.21
C THR A 566 -12.85 0.43 -0.43
N SER A 567 -14.10 0.91 -0.57
CA SER A 567 -15.25 0.06 -0.97
C SER A 567 -15.09 -0.55 -2.37
N LEU A 568 -14.24 0.04 -3.22
CA LEU A 568 -13.87 -0.58 -4.50
C LEU A 568 -13.20 -1.95 -4.31
N GLY A 569 -12.54 -2.21 -3.18
CA GLY A 569 -11.97 -3.53 -2.87
C GLY A 569 -13.03 -4.62 -2.72
N ILE A 570 -14.19 -4.25 -2.19
CA ILE A 570 -15.28 -5.17 -1.85
C ILE A 570 -16.26 -5.31 -3.02
N LEU A 571 -16.61 -4.17 -3.62
CA LEU A 571 -17.64 -4.07 -4.66
C LEU A 571 -17.07 -4.19 -6.07
N GLY A 572 -15.77 -3.96 -6.23
CA GLY A 572 -15.13 -3.89 -7.53
C GLY A 572 -15.00 -5.23 -8.24
N ASN A 573 -14.86 -5.14 -9.56
CA ASN A 573 -14.56 -6.27 -10.43
C ASN A 573 -13.33 -5.95 -11.30
N ASP A 574 -13.09 -6.78 -12.32
CA ASP A 574 -11.95 -6.63 -13.22
C ASP A 574 -11.95 -5.28 -13.95
N ASP A 575 -13.13 -4.74 -14.29
CA ASP A 575 -13.24 -3.42 -14.92
C ASP A 575 -12.90 -2.29 -13.94
N THR A 576 -13.29 -2.42 -12.67
CA THR A 576 -12.84 -1.52 -11.61
C THR A 576 -11.31 -1.54 -11.51
N ALA A 577 -10.70 -2.72 -11.49
CA ALA A 577 -9.25 -2.88 -11.43
C ALA A 577 -8.56 -2.24 -12.65
N ARG A 578 -9.09 -2.45 -13.86
CA ARG A 578 -8.59 -1.84 -15.11
C ARG A 578 -8.68 -0.32 -15.10
N LYS A 579 -9.78 0.26 -14.61
CA LYS A 579 -9.95 1.72 -14.53
C LYS A 579 -9.08 2.34 -13.43
N LEU A 580 -8.87 1.62 -12.33
CA LEU A 580 -8.09 2.09 -11.19
C LEU A 580 -6.58 2.05 -11.43
N THR A 581 -6.07 1.01 -12.09
CA THR A 581 -4.64 0.82 -12.38
C THR A 581 -3.93 2.03 -12.99
N PRO A 582 -4.43 2.68 -14.06
CA PRO A 582 -3.78 3.87 -14.62
C PRO A 582 -3.77 5.05 -13.65
N LEU A 583 -4.81 5.19 -12.80
CA LEU A 583 -4.86 6.22 -11.77
C LEU A 583 -3.78 5.97 -10.70
N ILE A 584 -3.62 4.72 -10.25
CA ILE A 584 -2.56 4.32 -9.31
C ILE A 584 -1.17 4.66 -9.87
N ARG A 585 -0.95 4.41 -11.16
CA ARG A 585 0.34 4.72 -11.83
C ARG A 585 0.60 6.22 -11.94
N ALA A 586 -0.45 7.04 -12.05
CA ALA A 586 -0.35 8.50 -12.21
C ALA A 586 -0.19 9.24 -10.87
N TRP A 587 -0.91 8.81 -9.83
CA TRP A 587 -1.02 9.51 -8.55
C TRP A 587 0.30 9.89 -7.86
N PRO A 588 1.38 9.08 -7.87
CA PRO A 588 2.64 9.52 -7.28
C PRO A 588 3.24 10.75 -8.00
N GLY A 589 2.99 10.92 -9.30
CA GLY A 589 3.36 12.13 -10.05
C GLY A 589 2.48 13.34 -9.76
N GLU A 590 1.31 13.12 -9.15
CA GLU A 590 0.35 14.15 -8.73
C GLU A 590 0.44 14.46 -7.22
N SER A 591 1.51 14.00 -6.55
CA SER A 591 1.71 14.09 -5.10
C SER A 591 0.65 13.35 -4.27
N GLN A 592 -0.05 12.37 -4.86
CA GLN A 592 -1.09 11.56 -4.22
C GLN A 592 -0.58 10.16 -3.78
N HIS A 593 0.64 10.10 -3.23
CA HIS A 593 1.31 8.83 -2.86
C HIS A 593 0.46 7.93 -1.95
N LYS A 594 -0.19 8.50 -0.92
CA LYS A 594 -1.03 7.73 0.00
C LYS A 594 -2.23 7.09 -0.70
N ARG A 595 -2.81 7.78 -1.69
CA ARG A 595 -3.91 7.23 -2.49
C ARG A 595 -3.44 6.11 -3.40
N ALA A 596 -2.23 6.23 -3.96
CA ALA A 596 -1.61 5.15 -4.73
C ALA A 596 -1.38 3.89 -3.90
N VAL A 597 -0.85 4.03 -2.68
CA VAL A 597 -0.71 2.90 -1.76
C VAL A 597 -2.05 2.26 -1.45
N SER A 598 -3.06 3.04 -1.03
CA SER A 598 -4.41 2.50 -0.78
C SER A 598 -5.07 1.91 -2.05
N GLY A 599 -4.68 2.37 -3.23
CA GLY A 599 -5.14 1.76 -4.48
C GLY A 599 -4.55 0.37 -4.72
N LEU A 600 -3.31 0.11 -4.28
CA LEU A 600 -2.74 -1.23 -4.30
C LEU A 600 -3.50 -2.16 -3.34
N ASP A 601 -3.86 -1.67 -2.15
CA ASP A 601 -4.70 -2.42 -1.20
C ASP A 601 -6.04 -2.79 -1.87
N VAL A 602 -6.69 -1.81 -2.54
CA VAL A 602 -7.95 -2.06 -3.28
C VAL A 602 -7.78 -3.13 -4.37
N LEU A 603 -6.68 -3.14 -5.13
CA LEU A 603 -6.44 -4.18 -6.14
C LEU A 603 -6.26 -5.56 -5.49
N ALA A 604 -5.55 -5.64 -4.37
CA ALA A 604 -5.37 -6.87 -3.61
C ALA A 604 -6.72 -7.37 -3.05
N ASP A 605 -7.55 -6.48 -2.52
CA ASP A 605 -8.86 -6.78 -1.94
C ASP A 605 -9.88 -7.27 -3.00
N ILE A 606 -9.86 -6.71 -4.22
CA ILE A 606 -10.68 -7.22 -5.34
C ILE A 606 -10.37 -8.70 -5.58
N GLY A 607 -9.08 -9.08 -5.48
CA GLY A 607 -8.63 -10.47 -5.38
C GLY A 607 -8.84 -11.35 -6.62
N SER A 608 -9.37 -10.80 -7.72
CA SER A 608 -9.50 -11.53 -8.99
C SER A 608 -8.15 -11.69 -9.69
N ASP A 609 -8.02 -12.70 -10.55
CA ASP A 609 -6.76 -12.96 -11.25
C ASP A 609 -6.35 -11.77 -12.13
N VAL A 610 -7.32 -11.06 -12.74
CA VAL A 610 -7.05 -9.81 -13.47
C VAL A 610 -6.54 -8.70 -12.53
N ALA A 611 -7.14 -8.52 -11.36
CA ALA A 611 -6.72 -7.49 -10.40
C ALA A 611 -5.31 -7.77 -9.86
N LEU A 612 -5.03 -9.03 -9.52
CA LEU A 612 -3.72 -9.46 -9.03
C LEU A 612 -2.65 -9.45 -10.14
N MET A 613 -3.02 -9.77 -11.39
CA MET A 613 -2.15 -9.59 -12.56
C MET A 613 -1.79 -8.10 -12.75
N LEU A 614 -2.76 -7.20 -12.65
CA LEU A 614 -2.52 -5.75 -12.77
C LEU A 614 -1.64 -5.23 -11.61
N LEU A 615 -1.88 -5.71 -10.39
CA LEU A 615 -1.04 -5.44 -9.22
C LEU A 615 0.40 -5.91 -9.45
N ASN A 616 0.59 -7.14 -9.97
CA ASN A 616 1.92 -7.64 -10.33
C ASN A 616 2.57 -6.83 -11.46
N GLY A 617 1.79 -6.40 -12.44
CA GLY A 617 2.24 -5.47 -13.47
C GLY A 617 2.73 -4.14 -12.92
N ILE A 618 2.21 -3.68 -11.77
CA ILE A 618 2.72 -2.50 -11.06
C ILE A 618 4.02 -2.86 -10.31
N ALA A 619 4.04 -3.96 -9.57
CA ALA A 619 5.21 -4.43 -8.82
C ALA A 619 6.45 -4.65 -9.71
N ARG A 620 6.28 -5.00 -10.99
CA ARG A 620 7.40 -5.21 -11.92
C ARG A 620 7.88 -3.96 -12.63
N LYS A 621 6.99 -3.05 -13.03
CA LYS A 621 7.28 -2.05 -14.08
C LYS A 621 7.01 -0.59 -13.70
N ILE A 622 6.66 -0.27 -12.45
CA ILE A 622 6.42 1.12 -12.05
C ILE A 622 7.72 1.86 -11.73
N LYS A 623 7.84 3.11 -12.20
CA LYS A 623 9.02 3.98 -12.00
C LYS A 623 9.24 4.43 -10.55
N PHE A 624 8.22 4.34 -9.70
CA PHE A 624 8.27 4.84 -8.33
C PHE A 624 8.62 3.71 -7.35
N LYS A 625 9.91 3.63 -6.95
CA LYS A 625 10.45 2.52 -6.12
C LYS A 625 9.65 2.21 -4.86
N ALA A 626 9.27 3.22 -4.07
CA ALA A 626 8.50 3.00 -2.84
C ALA A 626 7.12 2.34 -3.11
N LEU A 627 6.44 2.74 -4.18
CA LEU A 627 5.16 2.15 -4.56
C LEU A 627 5.34 0.74 -5.16
N GLN A 628 6.45 0.52 -5.85
CA GLN A 628 6.84 -0.79 -6.37
C GLN A 628 7.05 -1.81 -5.23
N GLU A 629 7.77 -1.41 -4.19
CA GLU A 629 8.04 -2.24 -3.02
C GLU A 629 6.74 -2.61 -2.28
N HIS A 630 5.85 -1.64 -2.05
CA HIS A 630 4.54 -1.92 -1.46
C HIS A 630 3.69 -2.86 -2.33
N ALA A 631 3.71 -2.71 -3.65
CA ALA A 631 2.99 -3.63 -4.55
C ALA A 631 3.54 -5.06 -4.45
N ARG A 632 4.87 -5.22 -4.35
CA ARG A 632 5.52 -6.52 -4.17
C ARG A 632 5.16 -7.16 -2.82
N GLU A 633 5.17 -6.37 -1.75
CA GLU A 633 4.76 -6.81 -0.42
C GLU A 633 3.32 -7.32 -0.41
N LYS A 634 2.38 -6.59 -1.04
CA LYS A 634 0.98 -7.02 -1.13
C LYS A 634 0.81 -8.32 -1.90
N ILE A 635 1.58 -8.52 -2.98
CA ILE A 635 1.56 -9.79 -3.73
C ILE A 635 2.08 -10.95 -2.88
N ASN A 636 3.15 -10.73 -2.11
CA ASN A 636 3.67 -11.76 -1.20
C ASN A 636 2.62 -12.15 -0.16
N ILE A 637 1.96 -11.17 0.47
CA ILE A 637 0.87 -11.41 1.42
C ILE A 637 -0.27 -12.22 0.76
N VAL A 638 -0.67 -11.87 -0.46
CA VAL A 638 -1.70 -12.62 -1.20
C VAL A 638 -1.26 -14.05 -1.50
N ALA A 639 0.02 -14.26 -1.86
CA ALA A 639 0.57 -15.58 -2.13
C ALA A 639 0.60 -16.45 -0.87
N GLU A 640 1.13 -15.92 0.23
CA GLU A 640 1.18 -16.58 1.54
C GLU A 640 -0.21 -16.96 2.04
N ASN A 641 -1.20 -16.06 1.94
CA ASN A 641 -2.59 -16.33 2.31
C ASN A 641 -3.23 -17.44 1.48
N ARG A 642 -2.73 -17.69 0.26
CA ARG A 642 -3.19 -18.78 -0.63
C ARG A 642 -2.35 -20.05 -0.50
N GLY A 643 -1.34 -20.05 0.37
CA GLY A 643 -0.38 -21.16 0.49
C GLY A 643 0.45 -21.37 -0.77
N LEU A 644 0.66 -20.31 -1.56
CA LEU A 644 1.40 -20.34 -2.82
C LEU A 644 2.71 -19.58 -2.66
N THR A 645 3.76 -20.05 -3.31
CA THR A 645 4.93 -19.21 -3.56
C THR A 645 4.57 -18.06 -4.50
N MET A 646 5.33 -16.96 -4.48
CA MET A 646 5.14 -15.85 -5.43
C MET A 646 5.14 -16.36 -6.88
N ALA A 647 6.03 -17.29 -7.21
CA ALA A 647 6.13 -17.83 -8.56
C ALA A 647 4.94 -18.73 -8.94
N GLU A 648 4.37 -19.50 -8.00
CA GLU A 648 3.14 -20.28 -8.24
C GLU A 648 1.91 -19.39 -8.35
N LEU A 649 1.84 -18.32 -7.55
CA LEU A 649 0.81 -17.31 -7.71
C LEU A 649 0.90 -16.74 -9.13
N GLU A 650 2.09 -16.29 -9.55
CA GLU A 650 2.33 -15.79 -10.90
C GLU A 650 1.94 -16.79 -11.99
N ASP A 651 2.18 -18.09 -11.78
CA ASP A 651 1.73 -19.17 -12.66
C ASP A 651 0.22 -19.19 -12.86
N ARG A 652 -0.51 -18.94 -11.78
CA ARG A 652 -1.98 -18.89 -11.73
C ARG A 652 -2.59 -17.56 -12.14
N LEU A 653 -1.80 -16.47 -12.21
CA LEU A 653 -2.29 -15.12 -12.53
C LEU A 653 -2.65 -14.90 -14.02
N ALA A 654 -2.49 -15.89 -14.90
CA ALA A 654 -3.00 -15.80 -16.26
C ALA A 654 -4.54 -15.94 -16.21
N PRO A 655 -5.33 -14.90 -16.53
CA PRO A 655 -6.77 -15.02 -16.50
C PRO A 655 -7.26 -15.84 -17.70
N ASP A 656 -8.35 -16.59 -17.51
CA ASP A 656 -9.04 -17.31 -18.58
C ASP A 656 -9.73 -16.37 -19.59
N LEU A 657 -9.95 -15.10 -19.22
CA LEU A 657 -10.65 -14.09 -20.01
C LEU A 657 -12.09 -14.49 -20.38
N GLY A 658 -12.72 -15.32 -19.54
CA GLY A 658 -14.05 -15.88 -19.82
C GLY A 658 -14.07 -16.90 -20.96
N LEU A 659 -12.90 -17.43 -21.34
CA LEU A 659 -12.80 -18.57 -22.25
C LEU A 659 -13.24 -19.85 -21.52
N ASP A 660 -13.96 -20.70 -22.24
CA ASP A 660 -14.29 -22.04 -21.75
C ASP A 660 -13.06 -22.98 -21.76
N SER A 661 -13.24 -24.21 -21.29
CA SER A 661 -12.17 -25.23 -21.30
C SER A 661 -11.66 -25.60 -22.69
N SER A 662 -12.46 -25.33 -23.74
CA SER A 662 -12.03 -25.48 -25.13
C SER A 662 -11.23 -24.27 -25.63
N GLY A 663 -11.01 -23.24 -24.80
CA GLY A 663 -10.35 -21.98 -25.15
C GLY A 663 -11.17 -21.12 -26.09
N SER A 664 -12.50 -21.22 -26.00
CA SER A 664 -13.44 -20.49 -26.84
C SER A 664 -14.32 -19.53 -26.03
N LEU A 665 -14.77 -18.45 -26.67
CA LEU A 665 -15.71 -17.48 -26.09
C LEU A 665 -16.86 -17.22 -27.06
N ILE A 666 -18.10 -17.27 -26.57
CA ILE A 666 -19.29 -16.99 -27.38
C ILE A 666 -19.66 -15.50 -27.25
N LEU A 667 -19.78 -14.85 -28.40
CA LEU A 667 -20.27 -13.48 -28.55
C LEU A 667 -21.72 -13.53 -29.04
N ASP A 668 -22.67 -13.17 -28.17
CA ASP A 668 -24.10 -13.23 -28.46
C ASP A 668 -24.62 -11.90 -29.03
N PHE A 669 -25.24 -11.95 -30.21
CA PHE A 669 -25.94 -10.83 -30.85
C PHE A 669 -27.46 -11.07 -30.84
N GLY A 670 -27.94 -12.12 -30.17
CA GLY A 670 -29.32 -12.60 -30.17
C GLY A 670 -29.50 -13.73 -31.19
N PRO A 671 -30.08 -13.47 -32.38
CA PRO A 671 -30.27 -14.50 -33.41
C PRO A 671 -28.97 -14.93 -34.09
N ARG A 672 -27.90 -14.14 -33.98
CA ARG A 672 -26.56 -14.51 -34.47
C ARG A 672 -25.63 -14.69 -33.27
N LYS A 673 -24.81 -15.74 -33.32
CA LYS A 673 -23.76 -15.99 -32.33
C LYS A 673 -22.44 -16.22 -33.06
N PHE A 674 -21.37 -15.73 -32.48
CA PHE A 674 -20.02 -15.90 -33.02
C PHE A 674 -19.14 -16.56 -31.97
N THR A 675 -18.31 -17.49 -32.38
CA THR A 675 -17.37 -18.18 -31.49
C THR A 675 -15.98 -17.62 -31.73
N VAL A 676 -15.33 -17.14 -30.67
CA VAL A 676 -13.96 -16.65 -30.71
C VAL A 676 -13.05 -17.75 -30.18
N GLY A 677 -12.05 -18.14 -30.96
CA GLY A 677 -10.92 -18.97 -30.53
C GLY A 677 -9.60 -18.25 -30.76
N PHE A 678 -8.48 -18.98 -30.71
CA PHE A 678 -7.14 -18.43 -30.95
C PHE A 678 -6.37 -19.29 -31.93
N ASP A 679 -5.61 -18.64 -32.81
CA ASP A 679 -4.58 -19.32 -33.59
C ASP A 679 -3.34 -19.61 -32.73
N GLU A 680 -2.38 -20.32 -33.32
CA GLU A 680 -1.11 -20.68 -32.67
C GLU A 680 -0.30 -19.44 -32.27
N THR A 681 -0.50 -18.30 -32.93
CA THR A 681 0.16 -17.03 -32.60
C THR A 681 -0.56 -16.23 -31.50
N LEU A 682 -1.55 -16.82 -30.83
CA LEU A 682 -2.43 -16.19 -29.84
C LEU A 682 -3.22 -15.00 -30.40
N LYS A 683 -3.52 -14.98 -31.70
CA LYS A 683 -4.42 -13.99 -32.28
C LYS A 683 -5.86 -14.52 -32.23
N PRO A 684 -6.84 -13.68 -31.83
CA PRO A 684 -8.24 -14.09 -31.83
C PRO A 684 -8.74 -14.39 -33.24
N VAL A 685 -9.39 -15.54 -33.41
CA VAL A 685 -10.05 -15.98 -34.63
C VAL A 685 -11.55 -16.03 -34.36
N VAL A 686 -12.36 -15.44 -35.24
CA VAL A 686 -13.82 -15.40 -35.09
C VAL A 686 -14.47 -16.34 -36.09
N CYS A 687 -15.34 -17.22 -35.62
CA CYS A 687 -16.14 -18.13 -36.45
C CYS A 687 -17.63 -17.78 -36.36
N ASP A 688 -18.35 -17.96 -37.46
CA ASP A 688 -19.82 -17.91 -37.44
C ASP A 688 -20.43 -19.19 -36.86
N ALA A 689 -21.77 -19.23 -36.75
CA ALA A 689 -22.50 -20.38 -36.23
C ALA A 689 -22.32 -21.68 -37.05
N ASN A 690 -21.82 -21.59 -38.29
CA ASN A 690 -21.53 -22.74 -39.14
C ASN A 690 -20.05 -23.17 -39.07
N GLY A 691 -19.26 -22.54 -38.19
CA GLY A 691 -17.83 -22.81 -38.04
C GLY A 691 -16.93 -22.15 -39.10
N LYS A 692 -17.48 -21.26 -39.93
CA LYS A 692 -16.67 -20.57 -40.95
C LYS A 692 -15.86 -19.44 -40.32
N VAL A 693 -14.54 -19.47 -40.53
CA VAL A 693 -13.60 -18.43 -40.08
C VAL A 693 -13.86 -17.10 -40.81
N LEU A 694 -13.94 -16.01 -40.03
CA LEU A 694 -14.18 -14.65 -40.48
C LEU A 694 -12.91 -13.80 -40.32
N LYS A 695 -12.79 -12.72 -41.11
CA LYS A 695 -11.65 -11.80 -41.04
C LYS A 695 -11.64 -10.94 -39.77
N ASP A 696 -12.80 -10.61 -39.22
CA ASP A 696 -12.99 -9.87 -37.96
C ASP A 696 -14.44 -10.09 -37.49
N LEU A 697 -14.77 -9.62 -36.28
CA LEU A 697 -16.13 -9.66 -35.76
C LEU A 697 -17.06 -8.79 -36.64
N PRO A 698 -18.16 -9.34 -37.19
CA PRO A 698 -19.11 -8.56 -37.98
C PRO A 698 -19.73 -7.41 -37.20
N LYS A 699 -20.05 -6.31 -37.91
CA LYS A 699 -20.78 -5.19 -37.31
C LYS A 699 -22.23 -5.62 -36.98
N PRO A 700 -22.80 -5.08 -35.89
CA PRO A 700 -24.23 -5.23 -35.60
C PRO A 700 -25.09 -4.77 -36.78
N ASN A 701 -26.15 -5.50 -37.08
CA ASN A 701 -27.11 -5.19 -38.15
C ASN A 701 -28.55 -5.08 -37.60
N GLN A 702 -29.53 -4.86 -38.47
CA GLN A 702 -30.93 -4.65 -38.06
C GLN A 702 -31.61 -5.90 -37.47
N SER A 703 -31.09 -7.10 -37.73
CA SER A 703 -31.64 -8.35 -37.18
C SER A 703 -31.11 -8.67 -35.78
N ASP A 704 -30.06 -7.99 -35.33
CA ASP A 704 -29.44 -8.27 -34.03
C ASP A 704 -30.14 -7.53 -32.89
N GLU A 705 -30.04 -8.08 -31.68
CA GLU A 705 -30.45 -7.36 -30.49
C GLU A 705 -29.42 -6.26 -30.17
N LYS A 706 -29.87 -5.01 -30.16
CA LYS A 706 -29.01 -3.81 -30.12
C LYS A 706 -28.09 -3.77 -28.89
N THR A 707 -28.60 -4.14 -27.72
CA THR A 707 -27.89 -4.18 -26.44
C THR A 707 -26.84 -5.28 -26.43
N GLN A 708 -27.24 -6.54 -26.63
CA GLN A 708 -26.31 -7.68 -26.68
C GLN A 708 -25.20 -7.52 -27.73
N ALA A 709 -25.55 -7.06 -28.94
CA ALA A 709 -24.56 -6.83 -29.99
C ALA A 709 -23.54 -5.73 -29.63
N THR A 710 -23.96 -4.70 -28.91
CA THR A 710 -23.06 -3.64 -28.44
C THR A 710 -22.11 -4.18 -27.36
N ASP A 711 -22.64 -4.94 -26.42
CA ASP A 711 -21.87 -5.55 -25.33
C ASP A 711 -20.86 -6.56 -25.87
N ALA A 712 -21.27 -7.42 -26.81
CA ALA A 712 -20.40 -8.39 -27.49
C ALA A 712 -19.25 -7.71 -28.25
N VAL A 713 -19.51 -6.60 -28.95
CA VAL A 713 -18.46 -5.82 -29.63
C VAL A 713 -17.47 -5.22 -28.63
N ASN A 714 -17.96 -4.71 -27.50
CA ASN A 714 -17.10 -4.14 -26.46
C ASN A 714 -16.26 -5.23 -25.78
N LEU A 715 -16.88 -6.37 -25.45
CA LEU A 715 -16.22 -7.54 -24.89
C LEU A 715 -15.10 -8.05 -25.81
N PHE A 716 -15.36 -8.16 -27.11
CA PHE A 716 -14.34 -8.58 -28.08
C PHE A 716 -13.18 -7.60 -28.25
N LYS A 717 -13.46 -6.29 -28.23
CA LYS A 717 -12.40 -5.26 -28.21
C LYS A 717 -11.54 -5.37 -26.96
N GLN A 718 -12.16 -5.62 -25.81
CA GLN A 718 -11.47 -5.79 -24.54
C GLN A 718 -10.62 -7.07 -24.54
N LEU A 719 -11.17 -8.19 -25.00
CA LEU A 719 -10.46 -9.46 -25.18
C LEU A 719 -9.20 -9.29 -26.02
N LYS A 720 -9.30 -8.61 -27.18
CA LYS A 720 -8.14 -8.32 -28.06
C LYS A 720 -7.01 -7.59 -27.34
N LYS A 721 -7.35 -6.66 -26.43
CA LYS A 721 -6.38 -5.88 -25.68
C LYS A 721 -5.75 -6.71 -24.56
N ASP A 722 -6.57 -7.45 -23.82
CA ASP A 722 -6.11 -8.24 -22.67
C ASP A 722 -5.23 -9.40 -23.10
N VAL A 723 -5.64 -10.16 -24.13
CA VAL A 723 -4.84 -11.27 -24.68
C VAL A 723 -3.45 -10.80 -25.09
N ARG A 724 -3.33 -9.64 -25.77
CA ARG A 724 -2.02 -9.12 -26.19
C ARG A 724 -1.11 -8.84 -25.00
N ALA A 725 -1.65 -8.23 -23.94
CA ALA A 725 -0.88 -7.91 -22.74
C ALA A 725 -0.46 -9.19 -21.99
N ILE A 726 -1.40 -10.12 -21.83
CA ILE A 726 -1.17 -11.40 -21.15
C ILE A 726 -0.17 -12.25 -21.92
N ALA A 727 -0.36 -12.42 -23.23
CA ALA A 727 0.55 -13.18 -24.09
C ALA A 727 1.99 -12.67 -23.95
N SER A 728 2.22 -11.36 -24.07
CA SER A 728 3.55 -10.77 -23.90
C SER A 728 4.14 -11.09 -22.52
N GLN A 729 3.34 -10.99 -21.46
CA GLN A 729 3.80 -11.29 -20.10
C GLN A 729 4.12 -12.77 -19.89
N GLN A 730 3.30 -13.67 -20.45
CA GLN A 730 3.50 -15.12 -20.34
C GLN A 730 4.72 -15.58 -21.14
N ILE A 731 4.96 -14.99 -22.31
CA ILE A 731 6.18 -15.24 -23.10
C ILE A 731 7.43 -14.85 -22.29
N ASP A 732 7.47 -13.62 -21.76
CA ASP A 732 8.57 -13.15 -20.91
C ASP A 732 8.79 -14.11 -19.71
N ARG A 733 7.70 -14.63 -19.12
CA ARG A 733 7.77 -15.53 -17.96
C ARG A 733 8.33 -16.90 -18.32
N LEU A 734 7.86 -17.50 -19.41
CA LEU A 734 8.31 -18.81 -19.87
C LEU A 734 9.78 -18.76 -20.31
N GLU A 735 10.20 -17.67 -20.96
CA GLU A 735 11.62 -17.45 -21.29
C GLU A 735 12.48 -17.36 -20.02
N GLN A 736 12.06 -16.56 -19.03
CA GLN A 736 12.77 -16.49 -17.75
C GLN A 736 12.80 -17.84 -17.01
N ALA A 737 11.73 -18.62 -17.09
CA ALA A 737 11.67 -19.95 -16.51
C ALA A 737 12.69 -20.92 -17.14
N MET A 738 12.94 -20.81 -18.45
CA MET A 738 14.03 -21.53 -19.12
C MET A 738 15.39 -21.10 -18.55
N CYS A 739 15.68 -19.80 -18.57
CA CYS A 739 16.98 -19.26 -18.13
C CYS A 739 17.28 -19.53 -16.65
N GLN A 740 16.26 -19.49 -15.79
CA GLN A 740 16.39 -19.71 -14.34
C GLN A 740 16.21 -21.18 -13.95
N ARG A 741 16.07 -22.08 -14.94
CA ARG A 741 15.88 -23.53 -14.74
C ARG A 741 14.71 -23.85 -13.80
N ARG A 742 13.62 -23.07 -13.89
CA ARG A 742 12.39 -23.33 -13.14
C ARG A 742 11.75 -24.64 -13.59
N ARG A 743 11.16 -25.35 -12.64
CA ARG A 743 10.48 -26.62 -12.85
C ARG A 743 9.08 -26.62 -12.25
N TRP A 744 8.23 -27.45 -12.82
CA TRP A 744 6.86 -27.71 -12.38
C TRP A 744 6.69 -29.19 -12.08
N THR A 745 5.81 -29.52 -11.15
CA THR A 745 5.31 -30.90 -11.05
C THR A 745 4.47 -31.23 -12.30
N ALA A 746 4.32 -32.52 -12.61
CA ALA A 746 3.49 -32.95 -13.74
C ALA A 746 2.03 -32.45 -13.63
N GLU A 747 1.49 -32.38 -12.40
CA GLU A 747 0.16 -31.85 -12.14
C GLU A 747 0.05 -30.35 -12.42
N GLN A 748 1.02 -29.56 -11.93
CA GLN A 748 1.06 -28.11 -12.18
C GLN A 748 1.22 -27.81 -13.68
N PHE A 749 2.09 -28.56 -14.37
CA PHE A 749 2.27 -28.44 -15.81
C PHE A 749 0.97 -28.70 -16.57
N ARG A 750 0.25 -29.77 -16.21
CA ARG A 750 -1.05 -30.09 -16.83
C ARG A 750 -2.06 -28.97 -16.57
N LEU A 751 -2.28 -28.59 -15.32
CA LEU A 751 -3.33 -27.64 -14.92
C LEU A 751 -3.07 -26.21 -15.44
N PHE A 752 -1.85 -25.71 -15.34
CA PHE A 752 -1.56 -24.29 -15.57
C PHE A 752 -1.01 -24.00 -16.98
N LEU A 753 -0.53 -25.02 -17.69
CA LEU A 753 0.09 -24.84 -19.00
C LEU A 753 -0.63 -25.61 -20.09
N VAL A 754 -0.96 -26.89 -19.91
CA VAL A 754 -1.58 -27.72 -20.96
C VAL A 754 -3.10 -27.50 -21.07
N GLU A 755 -3.79 -27.47 -19.94
CA GLU A 755 -5.26 -27.33 -19.89
C GLU A 755 -5.73 -25.88 -19.84
N HIS A 756 -4.81 -24.94 -19.64
CA HIS A 756 -5.15 -23.54 -19.54
C HIS A 756 -5.74 -23.01 -20.87
N PRO A 757 -6.93 -22.36 -20.87
CA PRO A 757 -7.62 -21.90 -22.09
C PRO A 757 -6.76 -21.08 -23.06
N LEU A 758 -5.97 -20.15 -22.52
CA LEU A 758 -5.06 -19.30 -23.30
C LEU A 758 -3.60 -19.82 -23.35
N VAL A 759 -2.97 -20.15 -22.21
CA VAL A 759 -1.53 -20.46 -22.14
C VAL A 759 -1.16 -21.73 -22.91
N ARG A 760 -2.08 -22.70 -23.09
CA ARG A 760 -1.86 -23.92 -23.89
C ARG A 760 -1.31 -23.67 -25.29
N HIS A 761 -1.70 -22.55 -25.91
CA HIS A 761 -1.22 -22.19 -27.25
C HIS A 761 0.28 -21.85 -27.25
N LEU A 762 0.81 -21.27 -26.16
CA LEU A 762 2.26 -21.07 -25.98
C LEU A 762 2.95 -22.37 -25.63
N THR A 763 2.33 -23.19 -24.76
CA THR A 763 2.86 -24.48 -24.33
C THR A 763 3.15 -25.41 -25.50
N ARG A 764 2.25 -25.49 -26.48
CA ARG A 764 2.41 -26.33 -27.70
C ARG A 764 3.55 -25.88 -28.61
N ARG A 765 3.94 -24.61 -28.55
CA ARG A 765 4.99 -24.00 -29.37
C ARG A 765 6.37 -24.03 -28.74
N LEU A 766 6.50 -24.69 -27.58
CA LEU A 766 7.75 -24.81 -26.85
C LEU A 766 8.12 -26.28 -26.67
N LEU A 767 9.42 -26.54 -26.69
CA LEU A 767 9.95 -27.84 -26.34
C LEU A 767 9.99 -27.94 -24.80
N TRP A 768 9.62 -29.11 -24.27
CA TRP A 768 9.60 -29.40 -22.85
C TRP A 768 10.54 -30.54 -22.53
N GLY A 769 11.02 -30.59 -21.29
CA GLY A 769 11.94 -31.60 -20.79
C GLY A 769 11.46 -32.14 -19.45
N VAL A 770 11.70 -33.43 -19.23
CA VAL A 770 11.52 -34.06 -17.92
C VAL A 770 12.86 -34.12 -17.21
N TYR A 771 12.86 -33.78 -15.92
CA TYR A 771 14.03 -33.62 -15.08
C TYR A 771 13.92 -34.50 -13.84
N ASN A 772 15.06 -35.00 -13.38
CA ASN A 772 15.16 -35.69 -12.10
C ASN A 772 15.31 -34.69 -10.93
N ASP A 773 15.46 -35.21 -9.71
CA ASP A 773 15.62 -34.41 -8.50
C ASP A 773 16.94 -33.61 -8.46
N GLU A 774 17.96 -34.02 -9.21
CA GLU A 774 19.22 -33.26 -9.38
C GLU A 774 19.13 -32.20 -10.49
N ASN A 775 17.95 -31.96 -11.04
CA ASN A 775 17.71 -31.02 -12.13
C ASN A 775 18.46 -31.37 -13.43
N ALA A 776 18.76 -32.65 -13.66
CA ALA A 776 19.34 -33.16 -14.89
C ALA A 776 18.23 -33.55 -15.89
N LEU A 777 18.40 -33.16 -17.16
CA LEU A 777 17.45 -33.47 -18.23
C LEU A 777 17.48 -34.98 -18.54
N ILE A 778 16.31 -35.62 -18.46
CA ILE A 778 16.11 -37.03 -18.75
C ILE A 778 15.74 -37.23 -20.22
N THR A 779 14.72 -36.50 -20.69
CA THR A 779 14.20 -36.59 -22.05
C THR A 779 13.42 -35.35 -22.42
N CYS A 780 13.28 -35.08 -23.72
CA CYS A 780 12.50 -33.98 -24.28
C CYS A 780 11.19 -34.49 -24.91
N PHE A 781 10.17 -33.64 -24.92
CA PHE A 781 8.88 -33.89 -25.55
C PHE A 781 8.21 -32.58 -25.97
N ARG A 782 7.24 -32.67 -26.89
CA ARG A 782 6.34 -31.56 -27.25
C ARG A 782 4.90 -31.86 -26.84
N VAL A 783 4.07 -30.83 -26.78
CA VAL A 783 2.62 -30.96 -26.58
C VAL A 783 1.93 -30.81 -27.94
N ALA A 784 1.15 -31.81 -28.35
CA ALA A 784 0.40 -31.82 -29.60
C ALA A 784 -0.93 -31.03 -29.51
N GLU A 785 -1.62 -30.85 -30.63
CA GLU A 785 -2.87 -30.08 -30.73
C GLU A 785 -4.03 -30.68 -29.92
N ASP A 786 -4.07 -32.00 -29.79
CA ASP A 786 -5.01 -32.76 -28.98
C ASP A 786 -4.60 -32.81 -27.49
N SER A 787 -3.51 -32.13 -27.13
CA SER A 787 -2.91 -32.09 -25.79
C SER A 787 -2.25 -33.40 -25.34
N THR A 788 -2.04 -34.34 -26.26
CA THR A 788 -1.12 -35.46 -26.03
C THR A 788 0.34 -35.01 -26.13
N TYR A 789 1.27 -35.88 -25.75
CA TYR A 789 2.70 -35.60 -25.83
C TYR A 789 3.34 -36.44 -26.92
N SER A 790 4.35 -35.89 -27.60
CA SER A 790 5.17 -36.65 -28.54
C SER A 790 6.66 -36.38 -28.38
N ASP A 791 7.46 -37.37 -28.78
CA ASP A 791 8.93 -37.35 -28.66
C ASP A 791 9.61 -36.82 -29.94
N ALA A 792 10.93 -37.01 -30.03
CA ALA A 792 11.74 -36.58 -31.17
C ALA A 792 11.48 -37.35 -32.48
N GLN A 793 10.76 -38.48 -32.41
CA GLN A 793 10.32 -39.28 -33.55
C GLN A 793 8.85 -38.97 -33.92
N ASP A 794 8.23 -38.03 -33.18
CA ASP A 794 6.81 -37.70 -33.24
C ASP A 794 5.88 -38.87 -32.88
N GLU A 795 6.37 -39.79 -32.04
CA GLU A 795 5.58 -40.90 -31.50
C GLU A 795 4.95 -40.52 -30.14
N LEU A 796 3.86 -41.22 -29.78
CA LEU A 796 3.15 -40.96 -28.52
C LEU A 796 4.08 -41.13 -27.32
N PHE A 797 4.22 -40.07 -26.54
CA PHE A 797 5.08 -40.00 -25.38
C PHE A 797 4.29 -40.06 -24.07
N THR A 798 4.73 -40.92 -23.14
CA THR A 798 4.17 -40.97 -21.78
C THR A 798 5.15 -40.33 -20.81
N LEU A 799 4.68 -39.38 -20.01
CA LEU A 799 5.52 -38.68 -19.03
C LEU A 799 6.09 -39.66 -17.99
N PRO A 800 7.43 -39.82 -17.90
CA PRO A 800 8.06 -40.52 -16.79
C PRO A 800 7.95 -39.70 -15.48
N ALA A 801 8.29 -40.33 -14.36
CA ALA A 801 8.37 -39.63 -13.07
C ALA A 801 9.48 -38.56 -13.12
N GLY A 802 9.18 -37.38 -12.62
CA GLY A 802 10.10 -36.25 -12.58
C GLY A 802 9.37 -34.91 -12.62
N ASN A 803 10.15 -33.83 -12.64
CA ASN A 803 9.66 -32.49 -12.80
C ASN A 803 9.75 -32.05 -14.27
N ILE A 804 8.85 -31.19 -14.71
CA ILE A 804 8.78 -30.70 -16.09
C ILE A 804 9.36 -29.29 -16.15
N GLY A 805 10.10 -28.98 -17.20
CA GLY A 805 10.68 -27.66 -17.42
C GLY A 805 10.92 -27.37 -18.89
N ILE A 806 11.29 -26.12 -19.19
CA ILE A 806 11.72 -25.72 -20.53
C ILE A 806 13.24 -25.92 -20.60
N PRO A 807 13.75 -26.85 -21.43
CA PRO A 807 15.18 -27.08 -21.56
C PRO A 807 15.87 -25.92 -22.26
N HIS A 808 17.00 -25.52 -21.70
CA HIS A 808 17.94 -24.63 -22.37
C HIS A 808 18.70 -25.42 -23.44
N VAL A 809 19.10 -24.77 -24.55
CA VAL A 809 19.78 -25.44 -25.68
C VAL A 809 21.05 -26.20 -25.27
N LEU A 810 21.74 -25.72 -24.23
CA LEU A 810 22.93 -26.36 -23.65
C LEU A 810 22.66 -27.72 -22.98
N GLU A 811 21.42 -27.98 -22.57
CA GLU A 811 21.03 -29.23 -21.92
C GLU A 811 20.61 -30.29 -22.95
N ILE A 812 20.29 -29.89 -24.19
CA ILE A 812 19.70 -30.75 -25.22
C ILE A 812 20.81 -31.34 -26.10
N SER A 813 20.75 -32.64 -26.37
CA SER A 813 21.70 -33.26 -27.31
C SER A 813 21.55 -32.67 -28.72
N PRO A 814 22.64 -32.54 -29.50
CA PRO A 814 22.58 -32.03 -30.87
C PRO A 814 21.59 -32.78 -31.77
N GLU A 815 21.48 -34.10 -31.59
CA GLU A 815 20.57 -34.97 -32.34
C GLU A 815 19.11 -34.65 -32.00
N SER A 816 18.78 -34.55 -30.71
CA SER A 816 17.44 -34.21 -30.25
C SER A 816 17.04 -32.80 -30.69
N ALA A 817 17.96 -31.83 -30.57
CA ALA A 817 17.71 -30.47 -31.00
C ALA A 817 17.43 -30.39 -32.51
N ALA A 818 18.17 -31.14 -33.34
CA ALA A 818 17.94 -31.19 -34.78
C ALA A 818 16.60 -31.85 -35.13
N ALA A 819 16.25 -32.96 -34.47
CA ALA A 819 14.98 -33.65 -34.68
C ALA A 819 13.78 -32.75 -34.36
N PHE A 820 13.78 -32.11 -33.19
CA PHE A 820 12.70 -31.19 -32.84
C PHE A 820 12.65 -29.96 -33.75
N ARG A 821 13.79 -29.37 -34.15
CA ARG A 821 13.77 -28.27 -35.15
C ARG A 821 13.02 -28.66 -36.42
N GLN A 822 13.25 -29.88 -36.91
CA GLN A 822 12.54 -30.38 -38.10
C GLN A 822 11.03 -30.48 -37.83
N ILE A 823 10.62 -31.04 -36.69
CA ILE A 823 9.21 -31.11 -36.30
C ILE A 823 8.58 -29.71 -36.22
N TYR A 824 9.21 -28.74 -35.54
CA TYR A 824 8.69 -27.37 -35.46
C TYR A 824 8.59 -26.71 -36.84
N ALA A 825 9.51 -27.00 -37.76
CA ALA A 825 9.44 -26.51 -39.14
C ALA A 825 8.31 -27.18 -39.94
N ASP A 826 8.14 -28.50 -39.83
CA ASP A 826 7.13 -29.28 -40.56
C ASP A 826 5.69 -28.90 -40.16
N TYR A 827 5.49 -28.57 -38.88
CA TYR A 827 4.20 -28.10 -38.35
C TYR A 827 4.04 -26.56 -38.41
N GLU A 828 5.00 -25.82 -39.00
CA GLU A 828 5.01 -24.34 -39.05
C GLU A 828 4.91 -23.66 -37.66
N LEU A 829 5.29 -24.38 -36.61
CA LEU A 829 5.24 -23.91 -35.23
C LEU A 829 6.44 -23.00 -34.94
N LEU A 830 6.23 -21.70 -34.99
CA LEU A 830 7.26 -20.73 -34.59
C LEU A 830 7.32 -20.65 -33.06
N PRO A 831 8.46 -20.89 -32.39
CA PRO A 831 8.55 -20.72 -30.95
C PRO A 831 8.29 -19.25 -30.52
N PRO A 832 7.69 -19.00 -29.34
CA PRO A 832 7.39 -17.64 -28.90
C PRO A 832 8.64 -16.82 -28.52
N PHE A 833 9.76 -17.48 -28.24
CA PHE A 833 11.08 -16.89 -28.03
C PHE A 833 12.14 -17.85 -28.58
N GLN A 834 13.38 -17.39 -28.75
CA GLN A 834 14.48 -18.25 -29.22
C GLN A 834 14.80 -19.32 -28.17
N GLN A 835 14.40 -20.57 -28.44
CA GLN A 835 14.71 -21.73 -27.60
C GLN A 835 15.80 -22.60 -28.24
N LEU A 836 15.49 -23.32 -29.32
CA LEU A 836 16.45 -24.19 -30.02
C LEU A 836 17.47 -23.42 -30.86
N GLU A 837 17.15 -22.17 -31.19
CA GLU A 837 18.01 -21.21 -31.91
C GLU A 837 18.69 -20.21 -30.96
N ARG A 838 18.58 -20.41 -29.64
CA ARG A 838 19.24 -19.56 -28.64
C ARG A 838 20.75 -19.68 -28.80
N GLY A 839 21.47 -18.56 -28.73
CA GLY A 839 22.93 -18.58 -28.72
C GLY A 839 23.45 -19.40 -27.53
N SER A 840 24.43 -20.27 -27.79
CA SER A 840 25.11 -21.06 -26.76
C SER A 840 26.53 -20.55 -26.60
N TYR A 841 26.89 -20.10 -25.40
CA TYR A 841 28.19 -19.52 -25.10
C TYR A 841 28.78 -20.15 -23.86
N HIS A 842 30.11 -20.16 -23.80
CA HIS A 842 30.86 -20.62 -22.64
C HIS A 842 31.90 -19.56 -22.26
N LEU A 843 32.15 -19.45 -20.95
CA LEU A 843 33.29 -18.71 -20.43
C LEU A 843 34.58 -19.44 -20.81
N ALA A 844 35.59 -18.69 -21.26
CA ALA A 844 36.91 -19.23 -21.48
C ALA A 844 37.60 -19.60 -20.14
N ASP A 845 38.58 -20.49 -20.17
CA ASP A 845 39.25 -20.98 -18.95
C ASP A 845 39.90 -19.85 -18.13
N ASN A 846 40.40 -18.82 -18.82
CA ASN A 846 40.99 -17.63 -18.19
C ASN A 846 39.95 -16.65 -17.63
N GLU A 847 38.66 -16.79 -17.96
CA GLU A 847 37.56 -15.93 -17.50
C GLU A 847 36.88 -16.50 -16.24
N ARG A 848 36.91 -17.82 -16.02
CA ARG A 848 36.21 -18.44 -14.88
C ARG A 848 36.70 -17.94 -13.52
N ASN A 849 38.02 -17.79 -13.34
CA ASN A 849 38.59 -17.42 -12.04
C ASN A 849 38.77 -15.91 -11.84
N THR A 850 38.06 -15.07 -12.61
CA THR A 850 38.13 -13.60 -12.47
C THR A 850 36.86 -13.04 -11.82
N HIS A 851 36.98 -11.81 -11.33
CA HIS A 851 35.87 -11.02 -10.76
C HIS A 851 35.29 -10.03 -11.80
N GLU A 852 35.99 -9.86 -12.92
CA GLU A 852 35.70 -8.89 -13.97
C GLU A 852 36.01 -9.51 -15.34
N LEU A 853 35.10 -9.35 -16.29
CA LEU A 853 35.26 -9.70 -17.70
C LEU A 853 35.51 -8.42 -18.50
N THR A 854 36.63 -8.39 -19.23
CA THR A 854 37.00 -7.29 -20.14
C THR A 854 36.75 -7.63 -21.62
N ARG A 855 36.06 -8.75 -21.90
CA ARG A 855 35.74 -9.25 -23.24
C ARG A 855 35.08 -8.20 -24.16
N TRP A 856 34.29 -7.28 -23.58
CA TRP A 856 33.57 -6.25 -24.33
C TRP A 856 34.11 -4.83 -24.08
N GLN A 857 35.22 -4.69 -23.36
CA GLN A 857 35.77 -3.40 -22.97
C GLN A 857 36.01 -2.50 -24.18
N GLY A 858 35.42 -1.30 -24.15
CA GLY A 858 35.52 -0.30 -25.22
C GLY A 858 34.62 -0.55 -26.44
N ARG A 859 33.86 -1.66 -26.50
CA ARG A 859 32.85 -1.83 -27.56
C ARG A 859 31.71 -0.84 -27.33
N LEU A 860 31.29 -0.18 -28.41
CA LEU A 860 30.23 0.83 -28.39
C LEU A 860 28.86 0.18 -28.56
N CYS A 861 27.90 0.55 -27.71
CA CYS A 861 26.50 0.13 -27.82
C CYS A 861 25.55 1.31 -27.58
N GLN A 862 24.33 1.23 -28.11
CA GLN A 862 23.36 2.32 -28.00
C GLN A 862 22.80 2.42 -26.58
N ALA A 863 22.67 3.64 -26.03
CA ALA A 863 22.06 3.92 -24.73
C ALA A 863 20.69 3.25 -24.57
N GLY A 864 19.89 3.23 -25.64
CA GLY A 864 18.59 2.58 -25.65
C GLY A 864 18.63 1.06 -25.55
N ARG A 865 19.70 0.41 -26.03
CA ARG A 865 19.90 -1.05 -25.90
C ARG A 865 20.38 -1.43 -24.51
N ILE A 866 21.27 -0.63 -23.91
CA ILE A 866 21.70 -0.79 -22.51
C ILE A 866 20.49 -0.75 -21.59
N VAL A 867 19.67 0.29 -21.73
CA VAL A 867 18.41 0.42 -20.98
C VAL A 867 17.40 -0.68 -21.35
N GLY A 868 17.44 -1.16 -22.60
CA GLY A 868 16.62 -2.28 -23.08
C GLY A 868 16.85 -3.58 -22.31
N LEU A 869 18.01 -3.77 -21.65
CA LEU A 869 18.30 -4.93 -20.81
C LEU A 869 17.33 -5.09 -19.63
N GLU A 870 16.59 -4.05 -19.24
CA GLU A 870 15.52 -4.18 -18.25
C GLU A 870 14.47 -5.24 -18.62
N ARG A 871 14.25 -5.46 -19.92
CA ARG A 871 13.35 -6.51 -20.41
C ARG A 871 13.89 -7.92 -20.13
N ARG A 872 15.20 -8.05 -19.92
CA ARG A 872 15.91 -9.31 -19.65
C ARG A 872 16.25 -9.50 -18.16
N GLY A 873 15.63 -8.70 -17.28
CA GLY A 873 15.77 -8.80 -15.83
C GLY A 873 16.88 -7.96 -15.21
N TRP A 874 17.52 -7.08 -15.98
CA TRP A 874 18.50 -6.13 -15.45
C TRP A 874 17.81 -4.91 -14.80
N GLN A 875 18.48 -4.28 -13.85
CA GLN A 875 18.03 -3.10 -13.13
C GLN A 875 19.02 -1.96 -13.33
N ARG A 876 18.52 -0.75 -13.56
CA ARG A 876 19.39 0.42 -13.66
C ARG A 876 19.94 0.80 -12.30
N LEU A 877 21.24 1.03 -12.25
CA LEU A 877 21.90 1.73 -11.16
C LEU A 877 22.04 3.19 -11.55
N GLU A 878 21.26 4.04 -10.88
CA GLU A 878 21.15 5.46 -11.17
C GLU A 878 21.60 6.30 -9.98
N GLU A 879 22.40 7.32 -10.26
CA GLU A 879 22.78 8.37 -9.30
C GLU A 879 22.52 9.74 -9.92
N SER A 880 21.78 10.60 -9.22
CA SER A 880 21.41 11.95 -9.68
C SER A 880 20.81 12.00 -11.10
N GLY A 881 20.09 10.94 -11.51
CA GLY A 881 19.44 10.85 -12.84
C GLY A 881 20.35 10.38 -13.98
N SER A 882 21.59 9.96 -13.68
CA SER A 882 22.50 9.31 -14.63
C SER A 882 22.58 7.81 -14.34
N VAL A 883 22.45 6.98 -15.37
CA VAL A 883 22.69 5.54 -15.32
C VAL A 883 24.20 5.33 -15.38
N TYR A 884 24.79 4.72 -14.37
CA TYR A 884 26.23 4.40 -14.35
C TYR A 884 26.50 2.90 -14.54
N ALA A 885 25.52 2.04 -14.29
CA ALA A 885 25.63 0.60 -14.49
C ALA A 885 24.26 -0.07 -14.60
N MET A 886 24.24 -1.29 -15.10
CA MET A 886 23.09 -2.19 -15.06
C MET A 886 23.41 -3.38 -14.15
N ARG A 887 22.47 -3.79 -13.29
CA ARG A 887 22.65 -4.93 -12.37
C ARG A 887 21.61 -6.02 -12.59
N LYS A 888 22.02 -7.29 -12.57
CA LYS A 888 21.12 -8.46 -12.59
C LYS A 888 21.47 -9.40 -11.44
N THR A 889 20.52 -9.61 -10.53
CA THR A 889 20.69 -10.52 -9.40
C THR A 889 20.50 -11.97 -9.83
N THR A 890 21.40 -12.84 -9.43
CA THR A 890 21.34 -14.30 -9.66
C THR A 890 21.50 -15.05 -8.33
N PRO A 891 21.15 -16.35 -8.26
CA PRO A 891 21.43 -17.17 -7.07
C PRO A 891 22.91 -17.24 -6.69
N HIS A 892 23.81 -16.94 -7.62
CA HIS A 892 25.27 -17.06 -7.47
C HIS A 892 25.96 -15.72 -7.16
N GLY A 893 25.24 -14.59 -7.22
CA GLY A 893 25.76 -13.24 -7.05
C GLY A 893 25.05 -12.21 -7.92
N ASP A 894 25.36 -10.93 -7.70
CA ASP A 894 24.91 -9.82 -8.54
C ASP A 894 25.87 -9.66 -9.73
N LEU A 895 25.33 -9.63 -10.95
CA LEU A 895 26.08 -9.31 -12.17
C LEU A 895 25.93 -7.82 -12.46
N GLU A 896 27.02 -7.13 -12.73
CA GLU A 896 27.03 -5.69 -13.04
C GLU A 896 27.69 -5.43 -14.38
N LEU A 897 26.97 -4.74 -15.27
CA LEU A 897 27.49 -4.18 -16.51
C LEU A 897 27.79 -2.71 -16.27
N GLU A 898 29.07 -2.35 -16.25
CA GLU A 898 29.51 -0.96 -16.14
C GLU A 898 29.62 -0.32 -17.53
N THR A 899 29.10 0.89 -17.64
CA THR A 899 29.13 1.72 -18.85
C THR A 899 29.50 3.13 -18.46
N GLU A 900 30.03 3.91 -19.41
CA GLU A 900 30.21 5.35 -19.18
C GLU A 900 28.87 5.99 -18.75
N PRO A 901 28.82 6.76 -17.64
CA PRO A 901 27.57 7.31 -17.13
C PRO A 901 26.83 8.17 -18.14
N PHE A 902 25.52 7.96 -18.27
CA PHE A 902 24.68 8.70 -19.22
C PHE A 902 23.29 9.02 -18.68
N SER A 903 22.63 10.07 -19.20
CA SER A 903 21.31 10.49 -18.74
C SER A 903 20.30 10.66 -19.88
N LEU A 904 19.21 9.89 -19.80
CA LEU A 904 18.05 10.01 -20.70
C LEU A 904 17.02 11.06 -20.24
N ILE A 905 17.15 11.58 -19.01
CA ILE A 905 16.12 12.43 -18.38
C ILE A 905 16.29 13.89 -18.78
N TYR A 906 17.53 14.36 -18.89
CA TYR A 906 17.85 15.77 -19.18
C TYR A 906 17.96 16.08 -20.68
N GLY A 907 17.75 15.09 -21.55
CA GLY A 907 17.89 15.24 -23.00
C GLY A 907 19.33 15.38 -23.48
N GLU A 908 20.31 15.16 -22.60
CA GLU A 908 21.76 15.16 -22.92
C GLU A 908 22.17 13.93 -23.74
N THR A 909 21.48 12.80 -23.53
CA THR A 909 21.73 11.54 -24.25
C THR A 909 20.44 11.07 -24.92
N GLY A 910 20.48 10.90 -26.25
CA GLY A 910 19.44 10.24 -27.03
C GLY A 910 19.54 8.71 -26.95
N TYR A 911 18.43 8.00 -27.17
CA TYR A 911 18.41 6.53 -27.20
C TYR A 911 19.35 5.92 -28.24
N GLY A 912 19.73 6.67 -29.28
CA GLY A 912 20.65 6.22 -30.33
C GLY A 912 22.13 6.53 -30.08
N ASP A 913 22.45 7.29 -29.02
CA ASP A 913 23.83 7.66 -28.71
C ASP A 913 24.63 6.45 -28.22
N GLN A 914 25.91 6.42 -28.56
CA GLN A 914 26.78 5.28 -28.31
C GLN A 914 27.59 5.48 -27.03
N HIS A 915 27.61 4.46 -26.19
CA HIS A 915 28.41 4.40 -24.96
C HIS A 915 29.32 3.18 -24.97
N PRO A 916 30.57 3.32 -24.50
CA PRO A 916 31.47 2.19 -24.33
C PRO A 916 31.03 1.32 -23.15
N VAL A 917 31.11 0.00 -23.33
CA VAL A 917 31.10 -0.94 -22.20
C VAL A 917 32.46 -0.84 -21.49
N GLU A 918 32.45 -0.61 -20.18
CA GLU A 918 33.68 -0.54 -19.39
C GLU A 918 34.11 -1.93 -18.94
N SER A 919 33.19 -2.65 -18.28
CA SER A 919 33.46 -3.98 -17.75
C SER A 919 32.17 -4.73 -17.38
N VAL A 920 32.29 -6.05 -17.14
CA VAL A 920 31.23 -6.85 -16.52
C VAL A 920 31.76 -7.50 -15.25
N LYS A 921 31.14 -7.26 -14.10
CA LYS A 921 31.60 -7.72 -12.78
C LYS A 921 30.61 -8.67 -12.11
N ILE A 922 31.11 -9.48 -11.18
CA ILE A 922 30.29 -10.27 -10.25
C ILE A 922 30.53 -9.80 -8.80
N THR A 923 29.46 -9.44 -8.11
CA THR A 923 29.50 -8.84 -6.77
C THR A 923 28.58 -9.58 -5.79
N SER A 924 28.84 -9.43 -4.48
CA SER A 924 27.98 -10.01 -3.44
C SER A 924 26.71 -9.19 -3.31
N PRO A 925 25.54 -9.81 -3.06
CA PRO A 925 24.37 -9.10 -2.57
C PRO A 925 24.79 -8.30 -1.32
N ASP A 926 24.47 -7.01 -1.26
CA ASP A 926 24.75 -6.03 -0.19
C ASP A 926 26.08 -5.25 -0.16
N ASP A 927 27.06 -5.52 -1.03
CA ASP A 927 28.31 -4.75 -1.00
C ASP A 927 28.22 -3.48 -1.86
N ARG A 928 27.57 -2.42 -1.35
CA ARG A 928 27.53 -1.11 -2.04
C ARG A 928 28.77 -0.25 -1.78
N TYR A 929 29.55 -0.54 -0.74
CA TYR A 929 30.73 0.26 -0.37
C TYR A 929 31.77 -0.57 0.38
N GLY A 930 32.61 -1.28 -0.36
CA GLY A 930 33.98 -1.59 0.05
C GLY A 930 34.21 -2.93 0.74
N LYS A 931 34.44 -3.97 -0.07
CA LYS A 931 35.68 -4.77 -0.19
C LYS A 931 35.60 -5.56 -1.50
N GLN A 932 36.73 -5.94 -2.10
CA GLN A 932 36.71 -6.81 -3.29
C GLN A 932 35.84 -8.05 -3.03
N SER A 933 34.86 -8.29 -3.91
CA SER A 933 34.04 -9.51 -3.85
C SER A 933 34.96 -10.72 -3.93
N SER A 934 34.72 -11.72 -3.08
CA SER A 934 35.42 -13.01 -3.18
C SER A 934 34.80 -13.93 -4.23
N LEU A 935 33.73 -13.48 -4.90
CA LEU A 935 32.98 -14.25 -5.90
C LEU A 935 33.66 -14.13 -7.27
N THR A 936 33.93 -15.26 -7.92
CA THR A 936 34.46 -15.32 -9.29
C THR A 936 33.40 -15.89 -10.23
N PHE A 937 33.55 -15.67 -11.54
CA PHE A 937 32.61 -16.19 -12.56
C PHE A 937 32.50 -17.72 -12.57
N SER A 938 33.43 -18.44 -11.93
CA SER A 938 33.40 -19.89 -11.75
C SER A 938 32.25 -20.37 -10.88
N MET A 939 31.59 -19.46 -10.14
CA MET A 939 30.41 -19.77 -9.35
C MET A 939 29.12 -19.84 -10.17
N LEU A 940 29.11 -19.26 -11.38
CA LEU A 940 27.97 -19.35 -12.28
C LEU A 940 27.87 -20.75 -12.86
N ASP A 941 26.65 -21.29 -12.93
CA ASP A 941 26.39 -22.46 -13.76
C ASP A 941 26.48 -22.11 -15.26
N ASP A 942 26.66 -23.11 -16.11
CA ASP A 942 26.90 -22.90 -17.54
C ASP A 942 25.73 -22.16 -18.24
N ILE A 943 24.48 -22.32 -17.78
CA ILE A 943 23.33 -21.61 -18.36
C ILE A 943 23.36 -20.14 -17.94
N THR A 944 23.53 -19.85 -16.65
CA THR A 944 23.65 -18.45 -16.18
C THR A 944 24.80 -17.72 -16.86
N ALA A 945 25.94 -18.39 -17.05
CA ALA A 945 27.09 -17.84 -17.78
C ALA A 945 26.78 -17.58 -19.27
N SER A 946 26.15 -18.55 -19.95
CA SER A 946 25.74 -18.39 -21.35
C SER A 946 24.73 -17.25 -21.53
N GLU A 947 23.76 -17.12 -20.61
CA GLU A 947 22.72 -16.11 -20.65
C GLU A 947 23.25 -14.70 -20.34
N LEU A 948 24.25 -14.58 -19.45
CA LEU A 948 25.01 -13.35 -19.29
C LEU A 948 25.66 -12.94 -20.63
N ILE A 949 26.37 -13.86 -21.29
CA ILE A 949 27.04 -13.57 -22.57
C ILE A 949 26.00 -13.20 -23.64
N ASN A 950 24.89 -13.92 -23.74
CA ASN A 950 23.77 -13.61 -24.63
C ASN A 950 23.21 -12.19 -24.41
N ASP A 951 23.05 -11.78 -23.16
CA ASP A 951 22.55 -10.45 -22.81
C ASP A 951 23.52 -9.37 -23.28
N ILE A 952 24.81 -9.53 -23.04
CA ILE A 952 25.81 -8.54 -23.43
C ILE A 952 26.06 -8.52 -24.94
N GLU A 953 26.11 -9.66 -25.63
CA GLU A 953 26.27 -9.69 -27.09
C GLU A 953 25.07 -9.02 -27.80
N SER A 954 23.85 -9.14 -27.24
CA SER A 954 22.66 -8.49 -27.81
C SER A 954 22.69 -6.96 -27.83
N LEU A 955 23.61 -6.34 -27.08
CA LEU A 955 23.83 -4.90 -27.15
C LEU A 955 24.42 -4.46 -28.50
N PHE A 956 25.08 -5.38 -29.20
CA PHE A 956 25.85 -5.12 -30.41
C PHE A 956 25.18 -5.60 -31.71
N ASP A 957 24.11 -6.39 -31.61
CA ASP A 957 23.26 -6.84 -32.73
C ASP A 957 22.23 -5.79 -33.12
#